data_AF-A0A534RLN1-F1
#
_entry.id   AF-A0A534RLN1-F1
#
_cell.length_a   1.000
_cell.length_b   1.000
_cell.length_c   1.000
_cell.angle_alpha   90.00
_cell.angle_beta   90.00
_cell.angle_gamma   90.00
#
_symmetry.space_group_name_H-M   'P 1'
#
loop_
_entity.id
_entity.type
_entity.pdbx_description
1 polymer ?
#
loop_
_entity_poly.entity_id
_entity_poly.type
_entity_poly.pdbx_seq_one_letter_code
_entity_poly.pdbx_strand_id
1 'polypeptide(L)'
;MPAVARAAGPTIQFTLPALNATPSTFGTLPFPDDLYFDQGRPGDGDGTLLNSGATIGLAVDVFRNNTDAIEKALDLLDGFGTTSAIFFFFDGPITPTSLPTSPVLTPALTDSVFCANATTAVPVPVEVKFDVDTRIPNVLAILPLPGRPLAPGATYTCVVTTSVSGPGGAVQPSTDWTSVRDGASANSDADAIFDPVVSTLVGHGVPAASIASMTVFTTQSTTTDLLTIQSTVLPAQAVPTADFTSRPELVFSGSGRLDALLGARPHAHLAAVATGFYGSARFQTHDPGGDGPLADFPSISNPADCPTCERTDERFTRDGLGVPIVIDVAEIPFTVAIPSGTPPPGGWPVIIQQHGLGGQRDTVVLFSESDAAGGFASIGIDAAAHGYRYLDCTPSSTCQDTANNFGGTAVPDGFADGTLFGFDIGFLSTNLGFFQAFHNFLGVRDNFRQTYADLLSLVRLLHGHSIDSALHTTLNDSEIFYVGHSLGGLMGSGFVPIEPGVSGALLNATGGGLTNELFSNSSIGAGALPTVQNILGLDTAQVFDHFAFGTNLVQEILDPADAVNSASLLLSPAIGAPRNVIQVEDYGDQVVPNEANEALAAAAGLQIFDPFVQNLHQNPLLLPIANFATPRTVTANAAAGLATAALLQNGPATHASSVTSVPGTLTFVPEFARVDEFPQVFPTLVRGIRVPNAGIFPAVLAWFHDIAANGPPGTFAFSGDPDFNPVENTEALAGPSTQSFFTRTVDAGGALSATISETTPDVVVAFSSNLVDTRLTAGRSTLGTSALASDRDVPPGPASSVGSPGFLPFFVTLQREIPGSFSADVSIAYTTDELIVAEIAPGSADESALVVARFTPGTCTVGAASCSENADCGANGPCAGTGYVQLPTTVNTGGHTATATGVTSFSTFAVVHPDALAGGYEPPALLAGAGRVRVLGGGSATRDCRAQWVLINTTTDVGNQVCQDGDVSCDGDAVPDGACTFKLGVCFNADSPSCTADTTVSYELNRPTTSHGDALARSAASALLGALQGLGGTVGGTHQNVVTFTSPLMGIRCTSLADVRVATRGVRSGRSTIRGSARSGDGVLDSDRLRLRCDPAS
;
A
#
# COMPACT_ATOMS: atom_id res chain seq x y z
N MET A 1 46.87 44.83 29.01
CA MET A 1 46.14 44.06 27.99
C MET A 1 44.67 44.20 28.30
N PRO A 2 43.81 44.67 27.38
CA PRO A 2 42.37 44.61 27.60
C PRO A 2 41.98 43.12 27.69
N ALA A 3 41.14 42.77 28.67
CA ALA A 3 40.54 41.45 28.73
C ALA A 3 39.77 41.24 27.42
N VAL A 4 40.21 40.28 26.61
CA VAL A 4 39.44 39.84 25.45
C VAL A 4 38.13 39.29 26.02
N ALA A 5 37.03 40.02 25.82
CA ALA A 5 35.70 39.51 26.12
C ALA A 5 35.57 38.18 25.40
N ARG A 6 35.44 37.08 26.15
CA ARG A 6 35.04 35.80 25.55
C ARG A 6 33.73 36.06 24.85
N ALA A 7 33.65 35.73 23.56
CA ALA A 7 32.39 35.78 22.83
C ALA A 7 31.37 34.92 23.60
N ALA A 8 30.17 35.45 23.87
CA ALA A 8 29.10 34.64 24.46
C ALA A 8 28.63 33.60 23.43
N GLY A 9 28.11 32.45 23.89
CA GLY A 9 27.43 31.51 23.01
C GLY A 9 26.11 32.09 22.47
N PRO A 10 25.45 31.39 21.53
CA PRO A 10 24.21 31.84 20.92
C PRO A 10 23.08 31.95 21.95
N THR A 11 22.18 32.90 21.75
CA THR A 11 20.99 33.14 22.59
C THR A 11 19.81 32.33 22.08
N ILE A 12 19.10 31.67 23.00
CA ILE A 12 17.82 31.01 22.69
C ILE A 12 16.71 32.06 22.78
N GLN A 13 15.87 32.15 21.75
CA GLN A 13 14.76 33.09 21.69
C GLN A 13 13.65 32.69 22.67
N PHE A 14 13.18 33.67 23.41
CA PHE A 14 11.96 33.65 24.21
C PHE A 14 11.61 35.12 24.42
N THR A 15 10.54 35.58 23.78
CA THR A 15 10.06 36.96 23.83
C THR A 15 8.73 36.96 24.54
N LEU A 16 8.66 37.55 25.73
CA LEU A 16 7.45 37.49 26.54
C LEU A 16 6.34 38.32 25.85
N PRO A 17 5.18 37.71 25.52
CA PRO A 17 4.10 38.44 24.87
C PRO A 17 3.42 39.40 25.86
N ALA A 18 2.60 40.31 25.32
CA ALA A 18 1.73 41.12 26.15
C ALA A 18 0.72 40.23 26.89
N LEU A 19 0.33 40.64 28.10
CA LEU A 19 -0.65 39.92 28.92
C LEU A 19 -1.96 39.72 28.15
N ASN A 20 -2.55 38.52 28.22
CA ASN A 20 -3.77 38.12 27.52
C ASN A 20 -3.72 38.29 25.97
N ALA A 21 -2.53 38.23 25.36
CA ALA A 21 -2.37 38.43 23.92
C ALA A 21 -1.59 37.30 23.26
N THR A 22 -2.12 36.81 22.14
CA THR A 22 -1.42 35.87 21.28
C THR A 22 -0.11 36.46 20.75
N PRO A 23 1.01 35.72 20.80
CA PRO A 23 2.25 36.12 20.14
C PRO A 23 2.05 36.31 18.63
N SER A 24 2.48 37.46 18.09
CA SER A 24 2.23 37.81 16.68
C SER A 24 3.34 37.42 15.70
N THR A 25 4.40 36.75 16.18
CA THR A 25 5.58 36.43 15.36
C THR A 25 6.14 35.07 15.75
N PHE A 26 6.02 34.13 14.81
CA PHE A 26 6.50 32.77 14.93
C PHE A 26 8.02 32.76 15.10
N GLY A 27 8.51 31.94 16.02
CA GLY A 27 9.93 31.85 16.35
C GLY A 27 10.45 32.86 17.39
N THR A 28 9.60 33.77 17.88
CA THR A 28 9.98 34.65 19.00
C THR A 28 9.85 33.96 20.36
N LEU A 29 9.03 32.91 20.44
CA LEU A 29 8.90 31.97 21.54
C LEU A 29 9.17 30.55 21.01
N PRO A 30 9.57 29.61 21.89
CA PRO A 30 9.42 28.20 21.59
C PRO A 30 7.99 27.87 21.15
N PHE A 31 7.82 26.86 20.31
CA PHE A 31 6.51 26.37 19.88
C PHE A 31 6.46 24.86 20.00
N PRO A 32 5.41 24.23 20.54
CA PRO A 32 4.23 24.85 21.17
C PRO A 32 4.58 25.60 22.46
N ASP A 33 3.66 26.41 22.99
CA ASP A 33 3.74 27.10 24.29
C ASP A 33 2.34 27.54 24.75
N ASP A 34 1.97 27.30 26.02
CA ASP A 34 0.64 27.62 26.56
C ASP A 34 0.30 29.11 26.50
N LEU A 35 1.28 30.00 26.32
CA LEU A 35 1.05 31.42 26.05
C LEU A 35 0.38 31.72 24.71
N TYR A 36 0.25 30.74 23.81
CA TYR A 36 -0.51 30.90 22.56
C TYR A 36 -2.03 30.73 22.73
N PHE A 37 -2.54 30.23 23.87
CA PHE A 37 -4.00 30.09 24.10
C PHE A 37 -4.75 31.43 24.02
N ASP A 38 -6.05 31.40 23.70
CA ASP A 38 -6.90 32.60 23.79
C ASP A 38 -6.81 33.19 25.20
N GLN A 39 -6.49 34.48 25.26
CA GLN A 39 -6.23 35.20 26.51
C GLN A 39 -5.08 34.64 27.35
N GLY A 40 -4.17 33.87 26.76
CA GLY A 40 -2.82 33.59 27.26
C GLY A 40 -2.63 32.33 28.10
N ARG A 41 -3.68 31.53 28.38
CA ARG A 41 -3.57 30.26 29.11
C ARG A 41 -4.65 29.23 28.76
N PRO A 42 -4.38 27.93 28.98
CA PRO A 42 -5.40 26.89 28.91
C PRO A 42 -6.63 27.19 29.79
N GLY A 43 -7.81 27.17 29.18
CA GLY A 43 -9.09 27.38 29.87
C GLY A 43 -9.49 28.84 30.12
N ASP A 44 -8.62 29.81 29.81
CA ASP A 44 -9.02 31.20 29.63
C ASP A 44 -9.70 31.37 28.25
N GLY A 45 -10.28 32.54 27.97
CA GLY A 45 -10.90 32.79 26.67
C GLY A 45 -12.07 31.85 26.35
N ASP A 46 -12.08 31.29 25.15
CA ASP A 46 -12.94 30.18 24.71
C ASP A 46 -12.31 28.79 24.91
N GLY A 47 -11.10 28.74 25.47
CA GLY A 47 -10.38 27.51 25.75
C GLY A 47 -9.68 26.87 24.54
N THR A 48 -9.57 27.57 23.41
CA THR A 48 -8.79 27.13 22.25
C THR A 48 -7.48 27.91 22.10
N LEU A 49 -6.63 27.47 21.17
CA LEU A 49 -5.43 28.22 20.82
C LEU A 49 -5.81 29.53 20.13
N LEU A 50 -4.95 30.54 20.25
CA LEU A 50 -5.03 31.85 19.60
C LEU A 50 -6.25 32.70 19.99
N ASN A 51 -6.06 34.02 20.01
CA ASN A 51 -7.19 34.93 20.11
C ASN A 51 -7.89 34.96 18.75
N SER A 52 -9.23 34.96 18.73
CA SER A 52 -9.99 34.98 17.48
C SER A 52 -9.51 36.05 16.48
N GLY A 53 -9.09 35.60 15.29
CA GLY A 53 -8.57 36.45 14.22
C GLY A 53 -7.12 36.94 14.40
N ALA A 54 -6.40 36.42 15.39
CA ALA A 54 -4.97 36.65 15.53
C ALA A 54 -4.18 35.92 14.45
N THR A 55 -2.99 36.46 14.17
CA THR A 55 -1.98 35.84 13.31
C THR A 55 -0.76 35.60 14.17
N ILE A 56 -0.15 34.42 14.06
CA ILE A 56 1.16 34.15 14.68
C ILE A 56 2.30 34.40 13.69
N GLY A 57 1.99 34.70 12.43
CA GLY A 57 2.96 35.18 11.45
C GLY A 57 3.58 34.04 10.64
N LEU A 58 2.88 32.91 10.50
CA LEU A 58 3.34 31.78 9.70
C LEU A 58 3.54 32.14 8.21
N ALA A 59 2.87 33.20 7.74
CA ALA A 59 2.89 33.66 6.35
C ALA A 59 4.27 34.09 5.83
N VAL A 60 5.17 34.43 6.74
CA VAL A 60 6.49 35.00 6.38
C VAL A 60 7.40 33.90 5.84
N ASP A 61 7.68 32.89 6.67
CA ASP A 61 8.71 31.88 6.39
C ASP A 61 8.22 30.43 6.44
N VAL A 62 7.03 30.14 6.99
CA VAL A 62 6.49 28.77 7.11
C VAL A 62 5.55 28.43 5.95
N PHE A 63 4.35 29.02 5.92
CA PHE A 63 3.34 28.80 4.89
C PHE A 63 3.15 30.07 4.08
N ARG A 64 3.73 30.18 2.88
CA ARG A 64 3.61 31.41 2.06
C ARG A 64 2.26 31.58 1.39
N ASN A 65 1.52 30.49 1.25
CA ASN A 65 0.18 30.45 0.65
C ASN A 65 -0.78 29.74 1.62
N ASN A 66 -2.07 30.05 1.54
CA ASN A 66 -3.14 29.48 2.37
C ASN A 66 -2.91 29.52 3.91
N THR A 67 -2.06 30.42 4.40
CA THR A 67 -1.70 30.54 5.83
C THR A 67 -2.91 30.75 6.73
N ASP A 68 -3.87 31.56 6.27
CA ASP A 68 -5.10 31.90 7.00
C ASP A 68 -5.93 30.64 7.33
N ALA A 69 -5.93 29.61 6.47
CA ALA A 69 -6.60 28.35 6.77
C ALA A 69 -5.91 27.62 7.93
N ILE A 70 -4.57 27.60 7.95
CA ILE A 70 -3.80 26.94 9.00
C ILE A 70 -3.95 27.68 10.33
N GLU A 71 -3.77 29.00 10.35
CA GLU A 71 -3.90 29.78 11.59
C GLU A 71 -5.31 29.71 12.16
N LYS A 72 -6.36 29.73 11.33
CA LYS A 72 -7.74 29.50 11.81
C LYS A 72 -7.99 28.05 12.23
N ALA A 73 -7.31 27.07 11.64
CA ALA A 73 -7.41 25.70 12.12
C ALA A 73 -6.78 25.54 13.51
N LEU A 74 -5.61 26.16 13.73
CA LEU A 74 -4.97 26.25 15.04
C LEU A 74 -5.89 26.95 16.05
N ASP A 75 -6.53 28.07 15.66
CA ASP A 75 -7.49 28.85 16.48
C ASP A 75 -8.62 27.99 17.09
N LEU A 76 -8.88 26.81 16.52
CA LEU A 76 -9.98 25.92 16.89
C LEU A 76 -9.53 24.68 17.69
N LEU A 77 -8.24 24.52 17.96
CA LEU A 77 -7.70 23.39 18.72
C LEU A 77 -7.79 23.67 20.22
N ASP A 78 -8.13 22.64 21.00
CA ASP A 78 -8.20 22.72 22.48
C ASP A 78 -6.86 22.41 23.17
N GLY A 79 -5.78 22.39 22.40
CA GLY A 79 -4.41 22.15 22.84
C GLY A 79 -3.49 21.85 21.65
N PHE A 80 -2.22 21.55 21.95
CA PHE A 80 -1.20 21.27 20.94
C PHE A 80 -1.12 19.78 20.58
N GLY A 81 -0.38 19.47 19.51
CA GLY A 81 -0.25 18.12 19.00
C GLY A 81 0.37 17.16 20.02
N THR A 82 -0.07 15.90 19.94
CA THR A 82 0.47 14.79 20.76
C THR A 82 1.62 14.09 20.05
N THR A 83 1.77 14.30 18.74
CA THR A 83 2.81 13.69 17.90
C THR A 83 3.63 14.72 17.12
N SER A 84 3.35 16.02 17.28
CA SER A 84 4.04 17.10 16.59
C SER A 84 5.33 17.51 17.31
N ALA A 85 6.28 18.06 16.55
CA ALA A 85 7.57 18.51 17.04
C ALA A 85 7.47 19.81 17.86
N ILE A 86 8.37 19.90 18.84
CA ILE A 86 8.65 21.07 19.66
C ILE A 86 9.88 21.81 19.10
N PHE A 87 9.77 23.10 18.88
CA PHE A 87 10.77 23.95 18.24
C PHE A 87 11.35 25.01 19.19
N PHE A 88 12.68 25.09 19.24
CA PHE A 88 13.44 26.15 19.89
C PHE A 88 14.25 26.93 18.86
N PHE A 89 14.24 28.25 18.97
CA PHE A 89 14.84 29.15 17.98
C PHE A 89 16.10 29.81 18.56
N PHE A 90 17.19 29.88 17.79
CA PHE A 90 18.47 30.42 18.24
C PHE A 90 18.91 31.59 17.35
N ASP A 91 19.61 32.57 17.92
CA ASP A 91 20.21 33.68 17.14
C ASP A 91 21.49 33.29 16.37
N GLY A 92 21.95 32.06 16.54
CA GLY A 92 23.15 31.52 15.93
C GLY A 92 23.26 30.01 16.07
N PRO A 93 24.24 29.39 15.38
CA PRO A 93 24.36 27.95 15.30
C PRO A 93 24.81 27.34 16.63
N ILE A 94 24.41 26.09 16.89
CA ILE A 94 24.92 25.29 18.02
C ILE A 94 25.91 24.21 17.53
N THR A 95 26.58 23.59 18.48
CA THR A 95 27.52 22.47 18.25
C THR A 95 26.73 21.16 18.32
N PRO A 96 26.60 20.41 17.21
CA PRO A 96 25.77 19.19 17.19
C PRO A 96 26.16 18.15 18.24
N THR A 97 27.45 18.00 18.55
CA THR A 97 27.93 17.06 19.58
C THR A 97 27.61 17.47 21.02
N SER A 98 26.99 18.64 21.23
CA SER A 98 26.47 19.04 22.53
C SER A 98 25.00 18.65 22.76
N LEU A 99 24.32 18.14 21.72
CA LEU A 99 23.00 17.53 21.82
C LEU A 99 23.11 16.06 22.23
N PRO A 100 22.07 15.47 22.84
CA PRO A 100 22.01 14.03 23.03
C PRO A 100 21.99 13.31 21.66
N THR A 101 22.49 12.08 21.62
CA THR A 101 22.39 11.24 20.42
C THR A 101 20.93 10.92 20.15
N SER A 102 20.42 11.32 18.98
CA SER A 102 19.07 11.00 18.52
C SER A 102 19.03 9.63 17.82
N PRO A 103 17.98 8.81 18.01
CA PRO A 103 16.86 9.02 18.94
C PRO A 103 17.25 8.79 20.41
N VAL A 104 16.63 9.54 21.32
CA VAL A 104 16.83 9.44 22.77
C VAL A 104 15.80 8.48 23.37
N LEU A 105 16.12 7.19 23.37
CA LEU A 105 15.19 6.14 23.83
C LEU A 105 15.04 6.04 25.35
N THR A 106 16.07 6.41 26.10
CA THR A 106 16.09 6.41 27.58
C THR A 106 16.44 7.79 28.11
N PRO A 107 15.53 8.76 27.92
CA PRO A 107 15.77 10.16 28.28
C PRO A 107 15.93 10.35 29.78
N ALA A 108 16.77 11.32 30.15
CA ALA A 108 17.00 11.73 31.53
C ALA A 108 16.91 13.25 31.68
N LEU A 109 16.50 13.72 32.86
CA LEU A 109 16.49 15.15 33.19
C LEU A 109 17.89 15.79 33.22
N THR A 110 18.95 14.98 33.11
CA THR A 110 20.34 15.43 33.00
C THR A 110 20.81 15.65 31.56
N ASP A 111 20.00 15.27 30.57
CA ASP A 111 20.34 15.46 29.16
C ASP A 111 20.42 16.96 28.83
N SER A 112 21.24 17.31 27.85
CA SER A 112 21.41 18.72 27.47
C SER A 112 20.12 19.32 26.91
N VAL A 113 19.25 18.47 26.35
CA VAL A 113 17.90 18.74 25.89
C VAL A 113 17.01 17.58 26.32
N PHE A 114 15.84 17.85 26.91
CA PHE A 114 14.88 16.81 27.29
C PHE A 114 13.44 17.33 27.28
N CYS A 115 12.47 16.41 27.16
CA CYS A 115 11.05 16.67 27.41
C CYS A 115 10.55 15.80 28.57
N ALA A 116 9.59 16.28 29.32
CA ALA A 116 8.99 15.58 30.45
C ALA A 116 7.54 16.00 30.70
N ASN A 117 6.75 15.14 31.35
CA ASN A 117 5.46 15.55 31.88
C ASN A 117 5.66 16.67 32.91
N ALA A 118 4.97 17.81 32.73
CA ALA A 118 5.23 19.02 33.50
C ALA A 118 4.87 18.89 34.99
N THR A 119 3.95 17.98 35.33
CA THR A 119 3.49 17.75 36.71
C THR A 119 4.38 16.73 37.44
N THR A 120 4.84 15.69 36.75
CA THR A 120 5.54 14.55 37.39
C THR A 120 7.03 14.51 37.11
N ALA A 121 7.53 15.36 36.20
CA ALA A 121 8.90 15.34 35.69
C ALA A 121 9.36 13.98 35.13
N VAL A 122 8.41 13.14 34.68
CA VAL A 122 8.72 11.88 34.00
C VAL A 122 9.20 12.19 32.57
N PRO A 123 10.44 11.84 32.19
CA PRO A 123 10.98 12.10 30.86
C PRO A 123 10.24 11.37 29.73
N VAL A 124 10.22 11.96 28.54
CA VAL A 124 9.57 11.44 27.34
C VAL A 124 10.61 11.09 26.28
N PRO A 125 10.57 9.89 25.66
CA PRO A 125 11.46 9.54 24.56
C PRO A 125 11.24 10.44 23.35
N VAL A 126 12.32 10.93 22.76
CA VAL A 126 12.27 11.94 21.69
C VAL A 126 13.32 11.69 20.63
N GLU A 127 13.07 12.23 19.44
CA GLU A 127 14.07 12.47 18.42
C GLU A 127 14.45 13.95 18.40
N VAL A 128 15.71 14.25 18.11
CA VAL A 128 16.27 15.60 18.18
C VAL A 128 17.02 15.92 16.90
N LYS A 129 16.66 17.02 16.25
CA LYS A 129 17.35 17.51 15.04
C LYS A 129 17.55 19.01 15.12
N PHE A 130 18.74 19.48 14.74
CA PHE A 130 19.04 20.90 14.62
C PHE A 130 19.14 21.31 13.16
N ASP A 131 18.74 22.56 12.88
CA ASP A 131 18.72 23.18 11.55
C ASP A 131 17.72 22.50 10.60
N VAL A 132 16.47 22.41 11.05
CA VAL A 132 15.36 21.70 10.38
C VAL A 132 14.67 22.48 9.27
N ASP A 133 15.00 23.76 9.09
CA ASP A 133 14.37 24.63 8.09
C ASP A 133 15.39 25.58 7.47
N THR A 134 15.30 25.83 6.15
CA THR A 134 16.27 26.69 5.45
C THR A 134 15.86 28.17 5.42
N ARG A 135 14.58 28.46 5.66
CA ARG A 135 14.01 29.82 5.70
C ARG A 135 14.11 30.41 7.10
N ILE A 136 13.96 29.57 8.13
CA ILE A 136 14.18 29.92 9.53
C ILE A 136 15.40 29.13 10.06
N PRO A 137 16.62 29.70 9.96
CA PRO A 137 17.84 28.98 10.34
C PRO A 137 17.97 28.82 11.86
N ASN A 138 18.81 27.88 12.28
CA ASN A 138 19.17 27.65 13.69
C ASN A 138 17.98 27.23 14.57
N VAL A 139 17.13 26.35 14.06
CA VAL A 139 15.99 25.80 14.80
C VAL A 139 16.33 24.41 15.31
N LEU A 140 16.11 24.16 16.59
CA LEU A 140 16.15 22.84 17.20
C LEU A 140 14.72 22.28 17.25
N ALA A 141 14.49 21.15 16.60
CA ALA A 141 13.26 20.38 16.72
C ALA A 141 13.45 19.20 17.68
N ILE A 142 12.44 18.92 18.49
CA ILE A 142 12.34 17.79 19.40
C ILE A 142 11.00 17.11 19.10
N LEU A 143 11.02 15.93 18.51
CA LEU A 143 9.81 15.20 18.12
C LEU A 143 9.55 14.08 19.14
N PRO A 144 8.34 13.94 19.69
CA PRO A 144 7.98 12.73 20.45
C PRO A 144 8.26 11.48 19.60
N LEU A 145 8.90 10.47 20.17
CA LEU A 145 9.29 9.28 19.41
C LEU A 145 8.06 8.68 18.69
N PRO A 146 8.14 8.37 17.38
CA PRO A 146 7.03 7.74 16.66
C PRO A 146 6.49 6.50 17.39
N GLY A 147 5.16 6.40 17.46
CA GLY A 147 4.46 5.37 18.24
C GLY A 147 4.46 5.57 19.76
N ARG A 148 4.95 6.71 20.26
CA ARG A 148 4.83 7.14 21.67
C ARG A 148 4.16 8.51 21.75
N PRO A 149 2.88 8.64 21.32
CA PRO A 149 2.17 9.91 21.44
C PRO A 149 2.15 10.39 22.89
N LEU A 150 2.26 11.71 23.07
CA LEU A 150 2.03 12.34 24.37
C LEU A 150 0.60 12.05 24.84
N ALA A 151 0.40 11.96 26.16
CA ALA A 151 -0.92 11.74 26.71
C ALA A 151 -1.83 12.95 26.37
N PRO A 152 -3.09 12.72 25.95
CA PRO A 152 -4.02 13.80 25.61
C PRO A 152 -4.45 14.60 26.84
N GLY A 153 -4.71 15.89 26.67
CA GLY A 153 -5.15 16.80 27.74
C GLY A 153 -4.15 16.97 28.88
N ALA A 154 -2.87 16.66 28.66
CA ALA A 154 -1.83 16.68 29.68
C ALA A 154 -0.79 17.76 29.38
N THR A 155 -0.25 18.37 30.44
CA THR A 155 0.78 19.40 30.32
C THR A 155 2.17 18.79 30.32
N TYR A 156 2.98 19.20 29.35
CA TYR A 156 4.36 18.80 29.13
C TYR A 156 5.29 20.01 29.15
N THR A 157 6.58 19.73 29.35
CA THR A 157 7.64 20.73 29.24
C THR A 157 8.81 20.15 28.47
N CYS A 158 9.42 20.97 27.63
CA CYS A 158 10.71 20.67 27.02
C CYS A 158 11.71 21.74 27.42
N VAL A 159 12.95 21.32 27.65
CA VAL A 159 14.00 22.15 28.24
C VAL A 159 15.26 22.08 27.39
N VAL A 160 15.83 23.23 27.08
CA VAL A 160 17.21 23.36 26.60
C VAL A 160 18.07 23.87 27.75
N THR A 161 19.10 23.13 28.10
CA THR A 161 19.99 23.50 29.21
C THR A 161 21.21 24.30 28.74
N THR A 162 21.90 24.95 29.67
CA THR A 162 23.20 25.60 29.43
C THR A 162 24.33 24.62 29.07
N SER A 163 24.07 23.31 29.06
CA SER A 163 25.03 22.29 28.59
C SER A 163 25.11 22.25 27.06
N VAL A 164 24.07 22.71 26.35
CA VAL A 164 24.15 22.96 24.90
C VAL A 164 25.13 24.11 24.66
N SER A 165 25.94 23.99 23.63
CA SER A 165 26.99 24.98 23.33
C SER A 165 27.00 25.34 21.85
N GLY A 166 27.42 26.55 21.52
CA GLY A 166 27.68 27.00 20.16
C GLY A 166 29.03 27.73 20.06
N PRO A 167 29.31 28.38 18.93
CA PRO A 167 30.47 29.25 18.81
C PRO A 167 30.47 30.31 19.93
N GLY A 168 31.53 30.36 20.73
CA GLY A 168 31.65 31.27 21.87
C GLY A 168 31.41 30.63 23.25
N GLY A 169 30.66 29.53 23.34
CA GLY A 169 30.47 28.79 24.59
C GLY A 169 29.05 28.26 24.78
N ALA A 170 28.63 28.08 26.03
CA ALA A 170 27.29 27.65 26.39
C ALA A 170 26.22 28.58 25.79
N VAL A 171 25.09 28.00 25.39
CA VAL A 171 23.90 28.77 24.97
C VAL A 171 23.46 29.71 26.10
N GLN A 172 22.98 30.90 25.74
CA GLN A 172 22.57 31.92 26.71
C GLN A 172 21.03 32.03 26.75
N PRO A 173 20.43 32.20 27.94
CA PRO A 173 19.01 32.52 28.06
C PRO A 173 18.73 33.94 27.56
N SER A 174 17.54 34.18 27.00
CA SER A 174 17.07 35.54 26.73
C SER A 174 16.82 36.31 28.04
N THR A 175 16.76 37.65 27.96
CA THR A 175 16.42 38.50 29.10
C THR A 175 15.02 38.21 29.63
N ASP A 176 14.08 37.97 28.74
CA ASP A 176 12.67 37.73 29.07
C ASP A 176 12.52 36.35 29.73
N TRP A 177 13.14 35.30 29.17
CA TRP A 177 13.15 33.98 29.81
C TRP A 177 13.76 34.02 31.20
N THR A 178 14.87 34.75 31.39
CA THR A 178 15.47 34.94 32.71
C THR A 178 14.48 35.57 33.69
N SER A 179 13.68 36.55 33.24
CA SER A 179 12.66 37.17 34.08
C SER A 179 11.52 36.21 34.45
N VAL A 180 11.06 35.36 33.52
CA VAL A 180 10.03 34.34 33.74
C VAL A 180 10.54 33.27 34.70
N ARG A 181 11.67 32.64 34.38
CA ARG A 181 12.28 31.57 35.18
C ARG A 181 12.56 31.97 36.63
N ASP A 182 12.94 33.23 36.85
CA ASP A 182 13.31 33.73 38.16
C ASP A 182 12.11 34.37 38.91
N GLY A 183 10.87 34.25 38.39
CA GLY A 183 9.65 34.75 39.02
C GLY A 183 9.59 36.29 39.12
N ALA A 184 10.25 36.98 38.20
CA ALA A 184 10.37 38.44 38.15
C ALA A 184 9.67 39.04 36.92
N SER A 185 8.94 38.24 36.16
CA SER A 185 8.19 38.65 34.98
C SER A 185 7.05 39.60 35.38
N ALA A 186 6.61 40.45 34.45
CA ALA A 186 5.43 41.29 34.63
C ALA A 186 4.15 40.65 34.06
N ASN A 187 4.24 39.42 33.57
CA ASN A 187 3.15 38.71 32.91
C ASN A 187 2.66 37.56 33.82
N SER A 188 1.48 37.77 34.42
CA SER A 188 0.89 36.79 35.34
C SER A 188 0.50 35.47 34.69
N ASP A 189 0.33 35.43 33.37
CA ASP A 189 0.03 34.21 32.63
C ASP A 189 1.28 33.34 32.56
N ALA A 190 2.42 33.94 32.21
CA ALA A 190 3.72 33.28 32.23
C ALA A 190 4.08 32.78 33.64
N ASP A 191 3.88 33.59 34.68
CA ASP A 191 4.15 33.15 36.06
C ASP A 191 3.29 31.92 36.41
N ALA A 192 2.00 31.91 36.02
CA ALA A 192 1.09 30.79 36.29
C ALA A 192 1.46 29.52 35.52
N ILE A 193 1.99 29.65 34.30
CA ILE A 193 2.40 28.52 33.44
C ILE A 193 3.75 27.95 33.90
N PHE A 194 4.77 28.79 34.07
CA PHE A 194 6.16 28.36 34.20
C PHE A 194 6.60 28.13 35.66
N ASP A 195 6.14 28.92 36.63
CA ASP A 195 6.60 28.80 38.03
C ASP A 195 6.36 27.39 38.62
N PRO A 196 5.18 26.76 38.45
CA PRO A 196 4.93 25.43 38.97
C PRO A 196 5.87 24.39 38.35
N VAL A 197 6.15 24.51 37.05
CA VAL A 197 6.97 23.55 36.31
C VAL A 197 8.45 23.69 36.67
N VAL A 198 8.95 24.92 36.77
CA VAL A 198 10.31 25.20 37.26
C VAL A 198 10.48 24.66 38.68
N SER A 199 9.50 24.87 39.56
CA SER A 199 9.51 24.31 40.92
C SER A 199 9.55 22.78 40.91
N THR A 200 8.75 22.13 40.06
CA THR A 200 8.75 20.67 39.90
C THR A 200 10.11 20.16 39.44
N LEU A 201 10.69 20.74 38.39
CA LEU A 201 12.00 20.32 37.88
C LEU A 201 13.13 20.54 38.88
N VAL A 202 13.12 21.65 39.62
CA VAL A 202 14.06 21.90 40.74
C VAL A 202 13.90 20.85 41.83
N GLY A 203 12.66 20.48 42.18
CA GLY A 203 12.37 19.39 43.11
C GLY A 203 12.90 18.03 42.65
N HIS A 204 13.04 17.83 41.34
CA HIS A 204 13.60 16.64 40.71
C HIS A 204 15.08 16.77 40.33
N GLY A 205 15.76 17.82 40.80
CA GLY A 205 17.22 17.95 40.71
C GLY A 205 17.75 18.67 39.47
N VAL A 206 16.89 19.32 38.68
CA VAL A 206 17.30 20.23 37.59
C VAL A 206 17.49 21.64 38.15
N PRO A 207 18.72 22.18 38.24
CA PRO A 207 18.92 23.53 38.74
C PRO A 207 18.23 24.58 37.85
N ALA A 208 17.46 25.50 38.43
CA ALA A 208 16.81 26.57 37.65
C ALA A 208 17.83 27.33 36.78
N ALA A 209 19.00 27.66 37.35
CA ALA A 209 20.06 28.37 36.63
C ALA A 209 20.65 27.62 35.42
N SER A 210 20.46 26.29 35.30
CA SER A 210 20.89 25.53 34.12
C SER A 210 19.86 25.51 33.00
N ILE A 211 18.64 26.02 33.21
CA ILE A 211 17.59 26.09 32.19
C ILE A 211 17.83 27.33 31.33
N ALA A 212 18.35 27.11 30.12
CA ALA A 212 18.64 28.17 29.15
C ALA A 212 17.38 28.62 28.39
N SER A 213 16.45 27.71 28.12
CA SER A 213 15.09 28.01 27.67
C SER A 213 14.17 26.84 27.99
N MET A 214 12.87 27.08 28.01
CA MET A 214 11.83 26.09 28.28
C MET A 214 10.57 26.45 27.51
N THR A 215 9.82 25.42 27.11
CA THR A 215 8.39 25.55 26.83
C THR A 215 7.58 24.76 27.85
N VAL A 216 6.36 25.22 28.13
CA VAL A 216 5.32 24.46 28.81
C VAL A 216 4.09 24.51 27.89
N PHE A 217 3.52 23.35 27.59
CA PHE A 217 2.39 23.24 26.66
C PHE A 217 1.44 22.13 27.06
N THR A 218 0.16 22.33 26.79
CA THR A 218 -0.93 21.39 27.07
C THR A 218 -1.40 20.74 25.78
N THR A 219 -1.36 19.40 25.74
CA THR A 219 -1.80 18.63 24.56
C THR A 219 -3.32 18.62 24.43
N GLN A 220 -3.80 18.54 23.19
CA GLN A 220 -5.23 18.47 22.89
C GLN A 220 -5.90 17.18 23.39
N SER A 221 -7.23 17.19 23.41
CA SER A 221 -8.05 16.11 23.98
C SER A 221 -8.17 14.84 23.12
N THR A 222 -7.77 14.90 21.84
CA THR A 222 -7.78 13.88 20.75
C THR A 222 -9.01 12.95 20.68
N THR A 223 -9.18 12.03 21.62
CA THR A 223 -10.19 10.95 21.60
C THR A 223 -11.49 11.28 22.36
N THR A 224 -11.52 12.38 23.13
CA THR A 224 -12.62 12.72 24.03
C THR A 224 -13.98 12.83 23.32
N ASP A 225 -14.02 13.45 22.15
CA ASP A 225 -15.26 13.60 21.38
C ASP A 225 -15.82 12.25 20.95
N LEU A 226 -14.99 11.35 20.40
CA LEU A 226 -15.44 10.05 19.91
C LEU A 226 -15.92 9.15 21.05
N LEU A 227 -15.23 9.17 22.19
CA LEU A 227 -15.68 8.47 23.41
C LEU A 227 -17.01 9.02 23.93
N THR A 228 -17.21 10.34 23.87
CA THR A 228 -18.47 10.99 24.27
C THR A 228 -19.60 10.66 23.29
N ILE A 229 -19.30 10.66 21.99
CA ILE A 229 -20.24 10.26 20.93
C ILE A 229 -20.71 8.82 21.15
N GLN A 230 -19.77 7.89 21.35
CA GLN A 230 -20.05 6.48 21.55
C GLN A 230 -20.84 6.21 22.83
N SER A 231 -20.43 6.80 23.96
CA SER A 231 -20.95 6.44 25.29
C SER A 231 -22.21 7.21 25.70
N THR A 232 -22.41 8.40 25.13
CA THR A 232 -23.43 9.35 25.59
C THR A 232 -24.33 9.85 24.47
N VAL A 233 -23.75 10.38 23.37
CA VAL A 233 -24.55 11.05 22.34
C VAL A 233 -25.36 10.06 21.50
N LEU A 234 -24.71 9.02 20.94
CA LEU A 234 -25.40 8.03 20.11
C LEU A 234 -26.43 7.22 20.90
N PRO A 235 -26.16 6.74 22.13
CA PRO A 235 -27.19 6.04 22.93
C PRO A 235 -28.44 6.88 23.22
N ALA A 236 -28.34 8.21 23.20
CA ALA A 236 -29.48 9.12 23.35
C ALA A 236 -30.29 9.30 22.05
N GLN A 237 -29.77 8.89 20.89
CA GLN A 237 -30.48 8.91 19.61
C GLN A 237 -31.36 7.67 19.43
N ALA A 238 -32.33 7.74 18.53
CA ALA A 238 -33.07 6.55 18.09
C ALA A 238 -32.11 5.50 17.50
N VAL A 239 -32.44 4.21 17.66
CA VAL A 239 -31.71 3.12 17.00
C VAL A 239 -32.00 3.21 15.49
N PRO A 240 -30.97 3.22 14.62
CA PRO A 240 -31.17 3.29 13.18
C PRO A 240 -31.96 2.10 12.64
N THR A 241 -32.70 2.31 11.55
CA THR A 241 -33.44 1.27 10.83
C THR A 241 -33.02 1.21 9.38
N ALA A 242 -32.85 0.00 8.84
CA ALA A 242 -32.52 -0.22 7.44
C ALA A 242 -33.71 0.08 6.52
N ASP A 243 -33.49 0.93 5.53
CA ASP A 243 -34.41 1.16 4.41
C ASP A 243 -33.92 0.46 3.13
N PHE A 244 -34.58 -0.65 2.81
CA PHE A 244 -34.45 -1.34 1.52
C PHE A 244 -35.63 -1.04 0.57
N THR A 245 -36.60 -0.24 1.02
CA THR A 245 -37.87 0.00 0.33
C THR A 245 -37.82 1.19 -0.62
N SER A 246 -36.92 2.14 -0.37
CA SER A 246 -36.69 3.27 -1.28
C SER A 246 -35.98 2.86 -2.57
N ARG A 247 -35.15 1.81 -2.53
CA ARG A 247 -34.40 1.29 -3.69
C ARG A 247 -34.51 -0.25 -3.80
N PRO A 248 -35.72 -0.81 -3.97
CA PRO A 248 -35.95 -2.26 -3.96
C PRO A 248 -35.30 -3.00 -5.13
N GLU A 249 -34.91 -2.28 -6.18
CA GLU A 249 -34.10 -2.78 -7.29
C GLU A 249 -32.69 -3.19 -6.87
N LEU A 250 -32.17 -2.66 -5.76
CA LEU A 250 -30.83 -2.95 -5.23
C LEU A 250 -30.82 -4.13 -4.23
N VAL A 251 -31.92 -4.88 -4.16
CA VAL A 251 -32.05 -6.08 -3.34
C VAL A 251 -31.99 -7.33 -4.23
N PHE A 252 -30.82 -7.97 -4.24
CA PHE A 252 -30.50 -9.13 -5.06
C PHE A 252 -30.64 -10.42 -4.23
N SER A 253 -31.88 -10.86 -4.00
CA SER A 253 -32.17 -12.09 -3.27
C SER A 253 -32.49 -13.27 -4.19
N GLY A 254 -31.92 -14.43 -3.88
CA GLY A 254 -32.08 -15.69 -4.62
C GLY A 254 -31.19 -15.78 -5.87
N SER A 255 -30.95 -17.01 -6.33
CA SER A 255 -29.95 -17.31 -7.36
C SER A 255 -30.10 -16.49 -8.64
N GLY A 256 -31.32 -16.32 -9.17
CA GLY A 256 -31.51 -15.59 -10.43
C GLY A 256 -31.20 -14.08 -10.36
N ARG A 257 -31.39 -13.44 -9.20
CA ARG A 257 -31.00 -12.03 -9.00
C ARG A 257 -29.51 -11.91 -8.67
N LEU A 258 -28.96 -12.87 -7.94
CA LEU A 258 -27.52 -12.95 -7.70
C LEU A 258 -26.74 -13.22 -8.99
N ASP A 259 -27.22 -14.11 -9.87
CA ASP A 259 -26.68 -14.33 -11.22
C ASP A 259 -26.67 -13.02 -12.03
N ALA A 260 -27.74 -12.21 -11.90
CA ALA A 260 -27.84 -10.93 -12.58
C ALA A 260 -26.86 -9.89 -12.04
N LEU A 261 -26.62 -9.87 -10.71
CA LEU A 261 -25.63 -9.01 -10.08
C LEU A 261 -24.21 -9.48 -10.40
N LEU A 262 -23.86 -10.71 -10.05
CA LEU A 262 -22.50 -11.22 -9.97
C LEU A 262 -22.01 -11.84 -11.29
N GLY A 263 -22.89 -12.05 -12.27
CA GLY A 263 -22.54 -12.64 -13.55
C GLY A 263 -21.94 -14.03 -13.38
N ALA A 264 -20.74 -14.23 -13.93
CA ALA A 264 -20.02 -15.51 -13.84
C ALA A 264 -19.22 -15.69 -12.53
N ARG A 265 -19.23 -14.71 -11.62
CA ARG A 265 -18.46 -14.78 -10.37
C ARG A 265 -19.05 -15.86 -9.46
N PRO A 266 -18.22 -16.66 -8.76
CA PRO A 266 -18.70 -17.62 -7.78
C PRO A 266 -19.51 -16.94 -6.67
N HIS A 267 -20.65 -17.52 -6.33
CA HIS A 267 -21.57 -16.99 -5.31
C HIS A 267 -22.44 -18.08 -4.71
N ALA A 268 -21.91 -19.30 -4.64
CA ALA A 268 -22.66 -20.49 -4.26
C ALA A 268 -23.12 -20.45 -2.80
N HIS A 269 -22.44 -19.67 -1.96
CA HIS A 269 -22.72 -19.57 -0.54
C HIS A 269 -23.61 -18.36 -0.20
N LEU A 270 -24.08 -17.58 -1.17
CA LEU A 270 -24.89 -16.38 -0.93
C LEU A 270 -26.38 -16.62 -1.11
N ALA A 271 -27.19 -16.10 -0.18
CA ALA A 271 -28.64 -16.03 -0.28
C ALA A 271 -29.13 -14.67 -0.81
N ALA A 272 -28.45 -13.59 -0.43
CA ALA A 272 -28.78 -12.25 -0.87
C ALA A 272 -27.58 -11.31 -0.79
N VAL A 273 -27.53 -10.34 -1.70
CA VAL A 273 -26.74 -9.11 -1.57
C VAL A 273 -27.72 -7.94 -1.67
N ALA A 274 -27.67 -6.99 -0.76
CA ALA A 274 -28.60 -5.88 -0.73
C ALA A 274 -27.90 -4.56 -0.37
N THR A 275 -28.20 -3.50 -1.11
CA THR A 275 -27.85 -2.14 -0.74
C THR A 275 -29.07 -1.44 -0.16
N GLY A 276 -28.92 -0.86 1.02
CA GLY A 276 -29.94 -0.09 1.72
C GLY A 276 -29.38 1.22 2.26
N PHE A 277 -30.23 1.97 2.95
CA PHE A 277 -29.85 3.21 3.63
C PHE A 277 -30.18 3.13 5.12
N TYR A 278 -29.42 3.85 5.94
CA TYR A 278 -29.72 4.00 7.35
C TYR A 278 -29.36 5.41 7.85
N GLY A 279 -30.12 5.88 8.83
CA GLY A 279 -29.83 7.14 9.50
C GLY A 279 -28.55 7.08 10.34
N SER A 280 -27.54 7.86 9.94
CA SER A 280 -26.32 8.11 10.69
C SER A 280 -26.29 9.55 11.21
N ALA A 281 -25.90 9.73 12.48
CA ALA A 281 -25.77 11.06 13.07
C ALA A 281 -24.56 11.79 12.48
N ARG A 282 -24.79 12.97 11.87
CA ARG A 282 -23.71 13.81 11.35
C ARG A 282 -23.29 14.84 12.39
N PHE A 283 -21.99 14.92 12.64
CA PHE A 283 -21.35 15.87 13.55
C PHE A 283 -20.57 16.95 12.81
N GLN A 284 -20.15 16.64 11.58
CA GLN A 284 -19.54 17.58 10.66
C GLN A 284 -20.57 18.62 10.20
N THR A 285 -20.23 19.90 10.32
CA THR A 285 -21.07 21.00 9.80
C THR A 285 -21.28 20.85 8.30
N HIS A 286 -22.43 21.29 7.80
CA HIS A 286 -22.64 21.39 6.35
C HIS A 286 -21.68 22.42 5.75
N ASP A 287 -21.22 22.16 4.53
CA ASP A 287 -20.82 23.16 3.54
C ASP A 287 -21.97 24.21 3.41
N PRO A 288 -21.76 25.46 3.86
CA PRO A 288 -22.75 26.54 3.76
C PRO A 288 -23.11 26.95 2.33
N GLY A 289 -22.23 26.70 1.35
CA GLY A 289 -22.48 26.85 -0.08
C GLY A 289 -23.38 25.76 -0.65
N GLY A 290 -23.34 24.56 -0.06
CA GLY A 290 -24.11 23.39 -0.44
C GLY A 290 -23.82 22.93 -1.87
N ASP A 291 -22.61 23.22 -2.35
CA ASP A 291 -22.14 22.95 -3.70
C ASP A 291 -21.22 21.71 -3.76
N GLY A 292 -20.91 21.14 -2.60
CA GLY A 292 -20.28 19.84 -2.42
C GLY A 292 -18.76 19.91 -2.56
N PRO A 293 -18.05 18.83 -2.21
CA PRO A 293 -16.58 18.83 -2.08
C PRO A 293 -15.83 19.15 -3.37
N LEU A 294 -16.52 19.21 -4.53
CA LEU A 294 -15.94 19.55 -5.82
C LEU A 294 -16.13 21.01 -6.26
N ALA A 295 -17.14 21.70 -5.78
CA ALA A 295 -17.39 23.08 -6.20
C ALA A 295 -16.36 24.05 -5.60
N ASP A 296 -15.74 23.62 -4.51
CA ASP A 296 -14.57 24.24 -3.89
C ASP A 296 -13.25 23.99 -4.61
N PHE A 297 -13.18 23.24 -5.72
CA PHE A 297 -11.89 23.08 -6.39
C PHE A 297 -11.35 24.40 -6.96
N PRO A 298 -10.08 24.75 -6.66
CA PRO A 298 -9.44 25.85 -7.37
C PRO A 298 -9.39 25.56 -8.87
N SER A 299 -9.45 26.62 -9.67
CA SER A 299 -9.24 26.51 -11.12
C SER A 299 -7.92 25.78 -11.40
N ILE A 300 -7.96 24.75 -12.24
CA ILE A 300 -6.82 23.89 -12.62
C ILE A 300 -5.63 24.71 -13.16
N SER A 301 -5.88 25.94 -13.62
CA SER A 301 -4.86 26.88 -14.12
C SER A 301 -4.06 27.61 -13.04
N ASN A 302 -4.54 27.70 -11.78
CA ASN A 302 -3.78 28.25 -10.63
C ASN A 302 -4.29 27.66 -9.29
N PRO A 303 -3.79 26.50 -8.85
CA PRO A 303 -4.26 25.80 -7.66
C PRO A 303 -4.02 26.54 -6.32
N ALA A 304 -3.11 27.53 -6.32
CA ALA A 304 -2.72 28.27 -5.12
C ALA A 304 -3.68 29.41 -4.76
N ASP A 305 -4.40 29.96 -5.75
CA ASP A 305 -5.44 30.97 -5.55
C ASP A 305 -6.82 30.33 -5.58
N CYS A 306 -7.40 30.13 -4.40
CA CYS A 306 -8.77 29.65 -4.25
C CYS A 306 -9.62 30.63 -3.42
N PRO A 307 -10.28 31.60 -4.07
CA PRO A 307 -11.14 32.57 -3.39
C PRO A 307 -12.53 32.01 -3.04
N THR A 308 -12.91 30.87 -3.63
CA THR A 308 -14.17 30.16 -3.35
C THR A 308 -14.01 29.01 -2.36
N CYS A 309 -12.82 28.41 -2.24
CA CYS A 309 -12.58 27.32 -1.29
C CYS A 309 -12.95 27.71 0.13
N GLU A 310 -13.77 26.89 0.77
CA GLU A 310 -13.97 26.93 2.20
C GLU A 310 -12.73 26.39 2.92
N ARG A 311 -12.30 27.06 4.00
CA ARG A 311 -10.98 26.84 4.64
C ARG A 311 -11.05 26.32 6.07
N THR A 312 -12.22 26.42 6.69
CA THR A 312 -12.45 26.08 8.11
C THR A 312 -13.79 25.41 8.38
N ASP A 313 -14.55 25.16 7.34
CA ASP A 313 -15.93 24.68 7.43
C ASP A 313 -15.88 23.14 7.42
N GLU A 314 -17.03 22.47 7.44
CA GLU A 314 -17.08 21.01 7.54
C GLU A 314 -16.28 20.43 8.74
N ARG A 315 -16.53 20.97 9.93
CA ARG A 315 -15.87 20.57 11.17
C ARG A 315 -16.82 20.04 12.22
N PHE A 316 -16.30 19.27 13.17
CA PHE A 316 -17.03 18.87 14.37
C PHE A 316 -17.31 20.09 15.24
N THR A 317 -18.53 20.19 15.75
CA THR A 317 -18.93 21.27 16.65
C THR A 317 -19.40 20.73 18.00
N ARG A 318 -19.22 21.57 19.03
CA ARG A 318 -19.56 21.27 20.41
C ARG A 318 -20.57 22.30 20.93
N ASP A 319 -21.40 21.90 21.88
CA ASP A 319 -22.28 22.83 22.58
C ASP A 319 -21.51 23.65 23.64
N GLY A 320 -22.19 24.55 24.35
CA GLY A 320 -21.58 25.36 25.40
C GLY A 320 -21.08 24.57 26.62
N LEU A 321 -21.29 23.25 26.66
CA LEU A 321 -20.75 22.33 27.67
C LEU A 321 -19.62 21.45 27.11
N GLY A 322 -19.20 21.67 25.86
CA GLY A 322 -18.16 20.88 25.21
C GLY A 322 -18.63 19.53 24.65
N VAL A 323 -19.95 19.27 24.61
CA VAL A 323 -20.49 18.00 24.10
C VAL A 323 -20.66 18.06 22.57
N PRO A 324 -20.21 17.04 21.81
CA PRO A 324 -20.41 17.00 20.36
C PRO A 324 -21.88 17.12 19.95
N ILE A 325 -22.16 18.00 18.99
CA ILE A 325 -23.51 18.29 18.50
C ILE A 325 -23.84 17.41 17.29
N VAL A 326 -25.01 16.75 17.33
CA VAL A 326 -25.63 16.15 16.14
C VAL A 326 -26.26 17.26 15.31
N ILE A 327 -25.73 17.51 14.12
CA ILE A 327 -26.22 18.51 13.16
C ILE A 327 -27.51 18.04 12.51
N ASP A 328 -27.49 16.82 11.96
CA ASP A 328 -28.64 16.12 11.41
C ASP A 328 -28.43 14.60 11.50
N VAL A 329 -29.41 13.84 11.02
CA VAL A 329 -29.31 12.39 10.82
C VAL A 329 -29.47 12.12 9.33
N ALA A 330 -28.35 11.88 8.65
CA ALA A 330 -28.31 11.66 7.21
C ALA A 330 -28.56 10.19 6.87
N GLU A 331 -29.32 9.93 5.82
CA GLU A 331 -29.52 8.57 5.28
C GLU A 331 -28.34 8.20 4.39
N ILE A 332 -27.42 7.39 4.91
CA ILE A 332 -26.20 6.98 4.20
C ILE A 332 -26.29 5.52 3.72
N PRO A 333 -25.65 5.18 2.60
CA PRO A 333 -25.76 3.86 2.00
C PRO A 333 -24.92 2.82 2.75
N PHE A 334 -25.45 1.60 2.83
CA PHE A 334 -24.72 0.41 3.26
C PHE A 334 -25.02 -0.75 2.32
N THR A 335 -24.08 -1.69 2.20
CA THR A 335 -24.29 -2.97 1.50
C THR A 335 -24.13 -4.10 2.49
N VAL A 336 -25.02 -5.10 2.41
CA VAL A 336 -24.98 -6.32 3.21
C VAL A 336 -25.06 -7.56 2.33
N ALA A 337 -24.26 -8.58 2.63
CA ALA A 337 -24.29 -9.90 2.02
C ALA A 337 -24.69 -10.96 3.06
N ILE A 338 -25.68 -11.79 2.71
CA ILE A 338 -26.28 -12.78 3.58
C ILE A 338 -25.92 -14.20 3.12
N PRO A 339 -25.39 -15.05 4.01
CA PRO A 339 -25.09 -16.43 3.67
C PRO A 339 -26.36 -17.25 3.39
N SER A 340 -26.22 -18.21 2.49
CA SER A 340 -27.19 -19.27 2.26
C SER A 340 -27.06 -20.37 3.31
N GLY A 341 -28.10 -21.18 3.46
CA GLY A 341 -28.14 -22.25 4.45
C GLY A 341 -28.82 -21.84 5.75
N THR A 342 -28.47 -22.51 6.85
CA THR A 342 -29.10 -22.30 8.16
C THR A 342 -28.13 -21.54 9.06
N PRO A 343 -28.53 -20.38 9.63
CA PRO A 343 -27.67 -19.65 10.56
C PRO A 343 -27.32 -20.50 11.80
N PRO A 344 -26.14 -20.30 12.40
CA PRO A 344 -25.80 -20.84 13.71
C PRO A 344 -26.79 -20.43 14.81
N PRO A 345 -26.80 -21.12 15.97
CA PRO A 345 -27.54 -20.64 17.14
C PRO A 345 -27.11 -19.20 17.49
N GLY A 346 -28.05 -18.26 17.46
CA GLY A 346 -27.78 -16.82 17.69
C GLY A 346 -27.76 -15.98 16.42
N GLY A 347 -27.70 -16.58 15.23
CA GLY A 347 -27.62 -15.86 13.96
C GLY A 347 -26.26 -15.98 13.28
N TRP A 348 -26.14 -15.42 12.07
CA TRP A 348 -24.86 -15.28 11.39
C TRP A 348 -24.00 -14.22 12.08
N PRO A 349 -22.78 -14.55 12.56
CA PRO A 349 -21.82 -13.53 12.95
C PRO A 349 -21.53 -12.59 11.77
N VAL A 350 -21.20 -11.33 12.06
CA VAL A 350 -21.15 -10.26 11.06
C VAL A 350 -19.75 -9.70 10.93
N ILE A 351 -19.21 -9.65 9.71
CA ILE A 351 -17.96 -8.95 9.40
C ILE A 351 -18.29 -7.59 8.79
N ILE A 352 -17.83 -6.52 9.43
CA ILE A 352 -17.81 -5.18 8.85
C ILE A 352 -16.61 -5.09 7.91
N GLN A 353 -16.86 -4.99 6.61
CA GLN A 353 -15.86 -4.84 5.56
C GLN A 353 -15.73 -3.36 5.18
N GLN A 354 -14.55 -2.77 5.42
CA GLN A 354 -14.28 -1.37 5.10
C GLN A 354 -13.26 -1.21 3.97
N HIS A 355 -13.65 -0.45 2.95
CA HIS A 355 -12.89 -0.27 1.71
C HIS A 355 -11.66 0.65 1.87
N GLY A 356 -10.71 0.50 0.94
CA GLY A 356 -9.53 1.35 0.82
C GLY A 356 -9.79 2.68 0.08
N LEU A 357 -8.75 3.50 -0.03
CA LEU A 357 -8.80 4.82 -0.66
C LEU A 357 -9.20 4.72 -2.14
N GLY A 358 -10.15 5.56 -2.58
CA GLY A 358 -10.66 5.55 -3.95
C GLY A 358 -11.68 4.43 -4.26
N GLY A 359 -11.89 3.50 -3.32
CA GLY A 359 -12.90 2.46 -3.40
C GLY A 359 -14.28 2.87 -2.88
N GLN A 360 -15.16 1.89 -2.72
CA GLN A 360 -16.51 2.05 -2.17
C GLN A 360 -16.94 0.75 -1.47
N ARG A 361 -18.19 0.69 -0.98
CA ARG A 361 -18.74 -0.50 -0.31
C ARG A 361 -18.87 -1.78 -1.18
N ASP A 362 -18.40 -1.76 -2.43
CA ASP A 362 -18.29 -2.94 -3.30
C ASP A 362 -17.29 -3.98 -2.77
N THR A 363 -16.39 -3.56 -1.87
CA THR A 363 -15.51 -4.45 -1.12
C THR A 363 -16.30 -5.51 -0.33
N VAL A 364 -17.51 -5.19 0.15
CA VAL A 364 -18.40 -6.19 0.77
C VAL A 364 -18.71 -7.33 -0.20
N VAL A 365 -19.03 -6.98 -1.45
CA VAL A 365 -19.34 -7.97 -2.50
C VAL A 365 -18.10 -8.78 -2.87
N LEU A 366 -16.93 -8.14 -2.92
CA LEU A 366 -15.65 -8.80 -3.23
C LEU A 366 -15.33 -9.94 -2.26
N PHE A 367 -15.56 -9.74 -0.96
CA PHE A 367 -15.29 -10.74 0.08
C PHE A 367 -16.49 -11.61 0.45
N SER A 368 -17.69 -11.23 0.03
CA SER A 368 -18.95 -11.87 0.44
C SER A 368 -19.00 -13.40 0.28
N GLU A 369 -18.49 -13.95 -0.83
CA GLU A 369 -18.50 -15.40 -1.03
C GLU A 369 -17.56 -16.12 -0.05
N SER A 370 -16.38 -15.55 0.22
CA SER A 370 -15.42 -16.09 1.20
C SER A 370 -15.96 -15.98 2.62
N ASP A 371 -16.56 -14.84 2.96
CA ASP A 371 -17.20 -14.59 4.26
C ASP A 371 -18.35 -15.58 4.49
N ALA A 372 -19.24 -15.71 3.51
CA ALA A 372 -20.39 -16.60 3.58
C ALA A 372 -19.99 -18.08 3.61
N ALA A 373 -18.96 -18.47 2.85
CA ALA A 373 -18.37 -19.82 2.94
C ALA A 373 -17.76 -20.08 4.32
N GLY A 374 -17.19 -19.06 4.96
CA GLY A 374 -16.73 -19.08 6.35
C GLY A 374 -17.85 -19.06 7.39
N GLY A 375 -19.10 -18.87 6.99
CA GLY A 375 -20.26 -18.80 7.89
C GLY A 375 -20.49 -17.42 8.50
N PHE A 376 -20.09 -16.36 7.81
CA PHE A 376 -20.27 -14.97 8.23
C PHE A 376 -21.15 -14.20 7.25
N ALA A 377 -22.07 -13.40 7.76
CA ALA A 377 -22.63 -12.31 6.98
C ALA A 377 -21.62 -11.17 6.91
N SER A 378 -21.66 -10.34 5.86
CA SER A 378 -20.80 -9.17 5.77
C SER A 378 -21.58 -7.91 5.45
N ILE A 379 -21.10 -6.78 5.97
CA ILE A 379 -21.74 -5.46 5.84
C ILE A 379 -20.68 -4.38 5.69
N GLY A 380 -20.97 -3.29 5.00
CA GLY A 380 -20.03 -2.17 4.86
C GLY A 380 -20.70 -0.90 4.37
N ILE A 381 -20.01 0.22 4.56
CA ILE A 381 -20.48 1.57 4.20
C ILE A 381 -19.46 2.26 3.30
N ASP A 382 -19.91 3.28 2.58
CA ASP A 382 -18.98 4.22 1.98
C ASP A 382 -18.42 5.15 3.07
N ALA A 383 -17.10 5.38 3.03
CA ALA A 383 -16.49 6.45 3.80
C ALA A 383 -17.01 7.83 3.37
N ALA A 384 -16.79 8.85 4.19
CA ALA A 384 -17.04 10.23 3.79
C ALA A 384 -16.40 10.52 2.42
N ALA A 385 -17.10 11.27 1.55
CA ALA A 385 -16.66 11.61 0.20
C ALA A 385 -16.30 10.41 -0.72
N HIS A 386 -16.77 9.19 -0.44
CA HIS A 386 -16.57 8.01 -1.29
C HIS A 386 -17.89 7.43 -1.82
N GLY A 387 -17.81 6.65 -2.91
CA GLY A 387 -18.96 5.94 -3.49
C GLY A 387 -20.17 6.83 -3.72
N TYR A 388 -21.31 6.44 -3.16
CA TYR A 388 -22.55 7.19 -3.21
C TYR A 388 -22.52 8.46 -2.35
N ARG A 389 -21.73 8.48 -1.27
CA ARG A 389 -21.57 9.67 -0.43
C ARG A 389 -20.79 10.79 -1.11
N TYR A 390 -20.00 10.47 -2.12
CA TYR A 390 -19.36 11.47 -2.98
C TYR A 390 -20.36 12.14 -3.95
N LEU A 391 -21.38 11.39 -4.38
CA LEU A 391 -22.39 11.85 -5.33
C LEU A 391 -23.64 12.41 -4.64
N ASP A 392 -23.61 12.57 -3.30
CA ASP A 392 -24.76 12.89 -2.46
C ASP A 392 -26.00 12.03 -2.76
N CYS A 393 -25.77 10.74 -2.98
CA CYS A 393 -26.80 9.77 -3.23
C CYS A 393 -27.60 9.47 -1.96
N THR A 394 -28.85 9.92 -1.95
CA THR A 394 -29.88 9.69 -0.93
C THR A 394 -30.89 8.63 -1.40
N PRO A 395 -31.77 8.13 -0.51
CA PRO A 395 -32.83 7.19 -0.89
C PRO A 395 -33.72 7.62 -2.07
N SER A 396 -33.79 8.93 -2.36
CA SER A 396 -34.68 9.51 -3.38
C SER A 396 -33.99 10.15 -4.58
N SER A 397 -32.66 10.26 -4.58
CA SER A 397 -31.90 10.91 -5.66
C SER A 397 -31.57 9.95 -6.81
N THR A 398 -31.43 10.50 -8.02
CA THR A 398 -30.85 9.77 -9.15
C THR A 398 -29.34 9.70 -9.01
N CYS A 399 -28.83 8.50 -8.75
CA CYS A 399 -27.40 8.22 -8.71
C CYS A 399 -26.83 7.99 -10.11
N GLN A 400 -25.54 8.30 -10.28
CA GLN A 400 -24.77 7.81 -11.43
C GLN A 400 -24.44 6.33 -11.21
N ASP A 401 -25.47 5.49 -11.35
CA ASP A 401 -25.46 4.04 -11.25
C ASP A 401 -26.43 3.52 -12.32
N THR A 402 -25.86 3.18 -13.47
CA THR A 402 -26.52 2.82 -14.72
C THR A 402 -25.94 1.54 -15.32
N ALA A 403 -24.86 1.02 -14.75
CA ALA A 403 -24.20 -0.20 -15.15
C ALA A 403 -23.97 -1.12 -13.96
N ASN A 404 -23.88 -2.41 -14.26
CA ASN A 404 -23.48 -3.42 -13.31
C ASN A 404 -22.02 -3.73 -13.55
N ASN A 405 -21.20 -3.28 -12.62
CA ASN A 405 -19.76 -3.39 -12.64
C ASN A 405 -19.34 -4.87 -12.55
N PHE A 406 -20.06 -5.71 -11.80
CA PHE A 406 -19.71 -7.12 -11.62
C PHE A 406 -20.12 -8.01 -12.79
N GLY A 407 -21.38 -7.95 -13.19
CA GLY A 407 -22.00 -8.79 -14.22
C GLY A 407 -21.88 -8.24 -15.64
N GLY A 408 -21.40 -7.00 -15.81
CA GLY A 408 -21.14 -6.37 -17.10
C GLY A 408 -22.41 -6.01 -17.90
N THR A 409 -23.51 -5.72 -17.21
CA THR A 409 -24.80 -5.35 -17.83
C THR A 409 -25.12 -3.86 -17.64
N ALA A 410 -26.06 -3.29 -18.40
CA ALA A 410 -26.48 -1.89 -18.26
C ALA A 410 -27.64 -1.74 -17.27
N VAL A 411 -27.50 -2.31 -16.07
CA VAL A 411 -28.51 -2.30 -15.00
C VAL A 411 -27.83 -1.83 -13.73
N PRO A 412 -28.47 -0.97 -12.91
CA PRO A 412 -27.88 -0.52 -11.66
C PRO A 412 -27.53 -1.68 -10.73
N ASP A 413 -26.35 -1.66 -10.15
CA ASP A 413 -25.89 -2.69 -9.19
C ASP A 413 -25.85 -2.19 -7.74
N GLY A 414 -26.16 -0.92 -7.51
CA GLY A 414 -26.14 -0.32 -6.20
C GLY A 414 -24.79 0.27 -5.84
N PHE A 415 -23.91 0.50 -6.82
CA PHE A 415 -22.59 1.10 -6.64
C PHE A 415 -22.38 2.23 -7.66
N ALA A 416 -21.48 3.17 -7.38
CA ALA A 416 -21.27 4.28 -8.31
C ALA A 416 -20.63 3.77 -9.60
N ASP A 417 -21.22 4.10 -10.75
CA ASP A 417 -20.70 3.80 -12.08
C ASP A 417 -19.43 4.58 -12.35
N GLY A 418 -18.53 3.92 -13.07
CA GLY A 418 -17.28 4.50 -13.48
C GLY A 418 -16.11 3.60 -13.12
N THR A 419 -16.23 2.63 -12.22
CA THR A 419 -15.11 1.74 -11.84
C THR A 419 -15.43 0.26 -11.96
N LEU A 420 -14.44 -0.53 -12.40
CA LEU A 420 -14.37 -1.96 -12.11
C LEU A 420 -12.92 -2.28 -11.68
N PHE A 421 -12.74 -2.86 -10.49
CA PHE A 421 -11.44 -3.09 -9.84
C PHE A 421 -10.74 -1.84 -9.25
N GLY A 422 -11.52 -0.90 -8.71
CA GLY A 422 -11.04 0.00 -7.66
C GLY A 422 -10.75 1.44 -8.02
N PHE A 423 -10.82 1.87 -9.29
CA PHE A 423 -10.65 3.29 -9.66
C PHE A 423 -11.47 3.60 -10.91
N ASP A 424 -12.01 4.84 -11.02
CA ASP A 424 -12.70 5.45 -12.21
C ASP A 424 -14.12 6.12 -11.99
N ILE A 425 -14.46 6.55 -10.76
CA ILE A 425 -15.06 7.90 -10.55
C ILE A 425 -13.93 8.85 -10.21
N GLY A 426 -12.90 8.84 -11.08
CA GLY A 426 -11.62 9.50 -10.90
C GLY A 426 -11.02 9.24 -9.51
N PHE A 427 -10.13 8.25 -9.37
CA PHE A 427 -9.30 8.09 -8.15
C PHE A 427 -8.81 9.44 -7.58
N LEU A 428 -8.39 10.33 -8.49
CA LEU A 428 -8.01 11.69 -8.17
C LEU A 428 -9.14 12.52 -7.52
N SER A 429 -10.36 12.51 -8.07
CA SER A 429 -11.47 13.32 -7.56
C SER A 429 -12.02 12.85 -6.22
N THR A 430 -12.13 11.54 -5.99
CA THR A 430 -12.54 10.99 -4.67
C THR A 430 -11.50 11.28 -3.60
N ASN A 431 -10.21 11.14 -3.94
CA ASN A 431 -9.12 11.47 -3.02
C ASN A 431 -9.10 12.97 -2.70
N LEU A 432 -9.23 13.81 -3.72
CA LEU A 432 -9.24 15.24 -3.49
C LEU A 432 -10.47 15.67 -2.67
N GLY A 433 -11.63 15.03 -2.83
CA GLY A 433 -12.80 15.29 -1.97
C GLY A 433 -12.55 14.89 -0.51
N PHE A 434 -12.08 13.67 -0.26
CA PHE A 434 -11.80 13.21 1.10
C PHE A 434 -10.67 14.01 1.79
N PHE A 435 -9.64 14.39 1.04
CA PHE A 435 -8.54 15.23 1.51
C PHE A 435 -8.79 16.73 1.33
N GLN A 436 -10.04 17.16 1.08
CA GLN A 436 -10.45 18.57 1.02
C GLN A 436 -9.54 19.44 0.16
N ALA A 437 -9.12 18.90 -0.98
CA ALA A 437 -8.18 19.48 -1.93
C ALA A 437 -6.85 19.94 -1.31
N PHE A 438 -6.51 19.51 -0.08
CA PHE A 438 -5.45 20.04 0.77
C PHE A 438 -5.57 21.54 1.12
N HIS A 439 -6.78 22.11 1.04
CA HIS A 439 -7.07 23.50 1.43
C HIS A 439 -7.74 23.60 2.82
N ASN A 440 -8.49 22.59 3.25
CA ASN A 440 -9.17 22.53 4.56
C ASN A 440 -8.77 21.28 5.37
N PHE A 441 -7.72 21.40 6.19
CA PHE A 441 -7.20 20.29 7.00
C PHE A 441 -8.12 19.90 8.18
N LEU A 442 -8.98 20.80 8.65
CA LEU A 442 -10.03 20.45 9.62
C LEU A 442 -11.06 19.50 9.00
N GLY A 443 -11.48 19.78 7.77
CA GLY A 443 -12.37 18.89 7.03
C GLY A 443 -11.72 17.53 6.74
N VAL A 444 -10.41 17.47 6.46
CA VAL A 444 -9.69 16.19 6.35
C VAL A 444 -9.79 15.39 7.65
N ARG A 445 -9.44 16.01 8.78
CA ARG A 445 -9.56 15.41 10.12
C ARG A 445 -10.98 14.92 10.38
N ASP A 446 -11.98 15.76 10.09
CA ASP A 446 -13.35 15.48 10.45
C ASP A 446 -14.05 14.53 9.46
N ASN A 447 -13.53 14.34 8.24
CA ASN A 447 -13.94 13.26 7.32
C ASN A 447 -13.61 11.86 7.90
N PHE A 448 -12.43 11.70 8.51
CA PHE A 448 -12.09 10.47 9.26
C PHE A 448 -13.04 10.29 10.44
N ARG A 449 -13.17 11.31 11.29
CA ARG A 449 -13.96 11.24 12.53
C ARG A 449 -15.45 11.04 12.26
N GLN A 450 -15.99 11.64 11.19
CA GLN A 450 -17.35 11.39 10.76
C GLN A 450 -17.53 9.95 10.31
N THR A 451 -16.58 9.39 9.55
CA THR A 451 -16.63 7.98 9.16
C THR A 451 -16.58 7.05 10.38
N TYR A 452 -15.86 7.41 11.45
CA TYR A 452 -15.87 6.63 12.70
C TYR A 452 -17.26 6.67 13.36
N ALA A 453 -17.89 7.85 13.43
CA ALA A 453 -19.25 8.00 13.95
C ALA A 453 -20.29 7.24 13.12
N ASP A 454 -20.08 7.15 11.81
CA ASP A 454 -20.91 6.36 10.91
C ASP A 454 -20.76 4.85 11.21
N LEU A 455 -19.54 4.35 11.38
CA LEU A 455 -19.30 2.95 11.78
C LEU A 455 -19.88 2.62 13.16
N LEU A 456 -19.81 3.53 14.14
CA LEU A 456 -20.48 3.39 15.43
C LEU A 456 -22.01 3.29 15.25
N SER A 457 -22.58 4.09 14.34
CA SER A 457 -24.01 4.04 14.00
C SER A 457 -24.38 2.76 13.26
N LEU A 458 -23.49 2.20 12.43
CA LEU A 458 -23.67 0.90 11.76
C LEU A 458 -23.76 -0.25 12.77
N VAL A 459 -22.93 -0.25 13.82
CA VAL A 459 -23.04 -1.24 14.90
C VAL A 459 -24.39 -1.13 15.60
N ARG A 460 -24.88 0.10 15.84
CA ARG A 460 -26.24 0.31 16.37
C ARG A 460 -27.35 -0.17 15.44
N LEU A 461 -27.17 -0.07 14.11
CA LEU A 461 -28.10 -0.64 13.13
C LEU A 461 -28.19 -2.16 13.28
N LEU A 462 -27.05 -2.85 13.46
CA LEU A 462 -27.00 -4.29 13.68
C LEU A 462 -27.78 -4.69 14.95
N HIS A 463 -27.57 -3.97 16.06
CA HIS A 463 -28.35 -4.18 17.30
C HIS A 463 -29.87 -3.92 17.15
N GLY A 464 -30.27 -3.18 16.12
CA GLY A 464 -31.68 -2.91 15.83
C GLY A 464 -32.43 -4.06 15.15
N HIS A 465 -31.73 -5.06 14.59
CA HIS A 465 -32.29 -6.20 13.84
C HIS A 465 -33.31 -5.83 12.73
N SER A 466 -33.26 -4.60 12.22
CA SER A 466 -34.14 -4.18 11.12
C SER A 466 -33.80 -4.91 9.81
N ILE A 467 -32.51 -5.22 9.59
CA ILE A 467 -32.02 -6.01 8.45
C ILE A 467 -32.60 -7.44 8.48
N ASP A 468 -32.59 -8.10 9.63
CA ASP A 468 -33.10 -9.47 9.85
C ASP A 468 -34.53 -9.60 9.34
N SER A 469 -35.38 -8.64 9.72
CA SER A 469 -36.79 -8.61 9.33
C SER A 469 -36.99 -8.39 7.83
N ALA A 470 -36.16 -7.54 7.21
CA ALA A 470 -36.26 -7.16 5.80
C ALA A 470 -35.70 -8.22 4.84
N LEU A 471 -34.63 -8.92 5.25
CA LEU A 471 -33.96 -9.93 4.42
C LEU A 471 -34.28 -11.37 4.84
N HIS A 472 -35.19 -11.56 5.80
CA HIS A 472 -35.63 -12.86 6.30
C HIS A 472 -34.47 -13.75 6.77
N THR A 473 -33.57 -13.16 7.53
CA THR A 473 -32.39 -13.81 8.10
C THR A 473 -32.26 -13.47 9.58
N THR A 474 -31.27 -14.02 10.26
CA THR A 474 -30.94 -13.65 11.65
C THR A 474 -29.46 -13.33 11.69
N LEU A 475 -29.14 -12.10 12.07
CA LEU A 475 -27.77 -11.64 12.30
C LEU A 475 -27.47 -11.73 13.79
N ASN A 476 -26.25 -12.13 14.12
CA ASN A 476 -25.77 -12.17 15.49
C ASN A 476 -25.09 -10.84 15.82
N ASP A 477 -25.78 -9.97 16.55
CA ASP A 477 -25.30 -8.65 16.93
C ASP A 477 -24.34 -8.68 18.15
N SER A 478 -24.11 -9.85 18.75
CA SER A 478 -23.09 -10.03 19.80
C SER A 478 -21.73 -10.51 19.27
N GLU A 479 -21.65 -10.90 18.00
CA GLU A 479 -20.44 -11.41 17.35
C GLU A 479 -20.16 -10.60 16.08
N ILE A 480 -19.68 -9.37 16.28
CA ILE A 480 -19.32 -8.42 15.23
C ILE A 480 -17.79 -8.40 15.07
N PHE A 481 -17.32 -8.54 13.85
CA PHE A 481 -15.91 -8.49 13.48
C PHE A 481 -15.65 -7.33 12.54
N TYR A 482 -14.40 -6.90 12.44
CA TYR A 482 -13.99 -5.82 11.54
C TYR A 482 -12.85 -6.25 10.63
N VAL A 483 -12.94 -5.91 9.35
CA VAL A 483 -11.85 -6.06 8.38
C VAL A 483 -11.73 -4.75 7.61
N GLY A 484 -10.58 -4.10 7.74
CA GLY A 484 -10.26 -2.88 7.02
C GLY A 484 -9.00 -3.03 6.19
N HIS A 485 -9.04 -2.59 4.93
CA HIS A 485 -7.89 -2.62 4.02
C HIS A 485 -7.39 -1.22 3.71
N SER A 486 -6.09 -0.96 3.82
CA SER A 486 -5.50 0.36 3.50
C SER A 486 -6.19 1.47 4.30
N LEU A 487 -6.80 2.48 3.64
CA LEU A 487 -7.64 3.50 4.29
C LEU A 487 -8.71 2.90 5.22
N GLY A 488 -9.34 1.78 4.85
CA GLY A 488 -10.27 1.06 5.72
C GLY A 488 -9.60 0.52 6.98
N GLY A 489 -8.34 0.12 6.89
CA GLY A 489 -7.50 -0.19 8.04
C GLY A 489 -7.25 1.06 8.90
N LEU A 490 -6.86 2.19 8.28
CA LEU A 490 -6.65 3.47 9.01
C LEU A 490 -7.90 3.91 9.76
N MET A 491 -9.07 3.77 9.13
CA MET A 491 -10.34 4.08 9.78
C MET A 491 -10.69 3.09 10.88
N GLY A 492 -10.37 1.81 10.68
CA GLY A 492 -10.50 0.77 11.70
C GLY A 492 -9.65 1.03 12.93
N SER A 493 -8.43 1.54 12.73
CA SER A 493 -7.50 1.91 13.81
C SER A 493 -8.03 3.04 14.70
N GLY A 494 -8.93 3.89 14.20
CA GLY A 494 -9.66 4.89 14.99
C GLY A 494 -11.00 4.41 15.54
N PHE A 495 -11.71 3.54 14.82
CA PHE A 495 -13.04 3.03 15.19
C PHE A 495 -13.00 1.88 16.21
N VAL A 496 -12.22 0.83 15.95
CA VAL A 496 -12.16 -0.39 16.78
C VAL A 496 -11.77 -0.13 18.24
N PRO A 497 -10.83 0.79 18.57
CA PRO A 497 -10.52 1.10 19.97
C PRO A 497 -11.70 1.73 20.72
N ILE A 498 -12.61 2.40 20.01
CA ILE A 498 -13.75 3.12 20.58
C ILE A 498 -14.98 2.21 20.72
N GLU A 499 -15.19 1.27 19.79
CA GLU A 499 -16.40 0.43 19.75
C GLU A 499 -16.24 -0.89 20.54
N PRO A 500 -16.94 -1.08 21.68
CA PRO A 500 -16.86 -2.30 22.49
C PRO A 500 -17.55 -3.53 21.92
N GLY A 501 -18.43 -3.37 20.92
CA GLY A 501 -19.13 -4.48 20.26
C GLY A 501 -18.27 -5.30 19.29
N VAL A 502 -17.08 -4.81 18.92
CA VAL A 502 -16.18 -5.53 18.00
C VAL A 502 -15.40 -6.62 18.75
N SER A 503 -15.68 -7.88 18.41
CA SER A 503 -15.10 -9.08 19.02
C SER A 503 -13.70 -9.40 18.49
N GLY A 504 -13.41 -9.04 17.25
CA GLY A 504 -12.08 -9.17 16.64
C GLY A 504 -11.92 -8.32 15.38
N ALA A 505 -10.69 -7.89 15.09
CA ALA A 505 -10.38 -7.01 13.97
C ALA A 505 -9.13 -7.44 13.19
N LEU A 506 -9.20 -7.33 11.87
CA LEU A 506 -8.05 -7.31 10.97
C LEU A 506 -7.83 -5.89 10.46
N LEU A 507 -6.66 -5.32 10.76
CA LEU A 507 -6.23 -4.03 10.27
C LEU A 507 -5.13 -4.24 9.22
N ASN A 508 -5.52 -4.35 7.95
CA ASN A 508 -4.64 -4.79 6.89
C ASN A 508 -3.98 -3.62 6.15
N ALA A 509 -2.64 -3.59 6.13
CA ALA A 509 -1.81 -2.55 5.49
C ALA A 509 -2.22 -1.13 5.93
N THR A 510 -2.20 -0.89 7.24
CA THR A 510 -2.58 0.38 7.86
C THR A 510 -1.43 1.02 8.61
N GLY A 511 -1.52 2.32 8.91
CA GLY A 511 -0.56 3.02 9.74
C GLY A 511 -1.17 4.22 10.44
N GLY A 512 -0.35 4.93 11.18
CA GLY A 512 -0.68 6.22 11.80
C GLY A 512 0.39 7.26 11.53
N GLY A 513 0.35 8.39 12.22
CA GLY A 513 1.22 9.53 11.89
C GLY A 513 0.89 10.07 10.51
N LEU A 514 -0.37 10.48 10.30
CA LEU A 514 -0.98 10.75 8.99
C LEU A 514 -0.13 11.65 8.09
N THR A 515 0.58 12.62 8.66
CA THR A 515 1.47 13.54 7.95
C THR A 515 2.94 13.17 8.11
N ASN A 516 3.41 13.01 9.34
CA ASN A 516 4.84 12.83 9.67
C ASN A 516 5.40 11.47 9.27
N GLU A 517 4.61 10.40 9.41
CA GLU A 517 5.05 9.04 9.10
C GLU A 517 4.45 8.54 7.77
N LEU A 518 3.15 8.76 7.55
CA LEU A 518 2.43 8.22 6.40
C LEU A 518 2.60 9.08 5.14
N PHE A 519 2.18 10.35 5.18
CA PHE A 519 2.23 11.21 4.00
C PHE A 519 3.68 11.45 3.54
N SER A 520 4.57 11.83 4.45
CA SER A 520 5.98 12.12 4.10
C SER A 520 6.76 10.91 3.59
N ASN A 521 6.41 9.68 3.99
CA ASN A 521 7.14 8.47 3.58
C ASN A 521 6.36 7.58 2.59
N SER A 522 5.26 8.06 2.00
CA SER A 522 4.49 7.31 0.99
C SER A 522 4.67 7.80 -0.45
N SER A 523 4.54 6.88 -1.42
CA SER A 523 4.55 7.25 -2.84
C SER A 523 3.34 8.11 -3.24
N ILE A 524 2.19 7.95 -2.56
CA ILE A 524 1.01 8.81 -2.73
C ILE A 524 1.35 10.24 -2.27
N GLY A 525 1.96 10.40 -1.09
CA GLY A 525 2.39 11.70 -0.60
C GLY A 525 3.40 12.36 -1.54
N ALA A 526 4.40 11.62 -2.03
CA ALA A 526 5.35 12.14 -3.01
C ALA A 526 4.68 12.59 -4.33
N GLY A 527 3.66 11.87 -4.80
CA GLY A 527 2.87 12.26 -5.97
C GLY A 527 2.01 13.51 -5.73
N ALA A 528 1.47 13.67 -4.53
CA ALA A 528 0.62 14.80 -4.15
C ALA A 528 1.42 16.05 -3.74
N LEU A 529 2.67 15.89 -3.31
CA LEU A 529 3.46 16.94 -2.70
C LEU A 529 3.67 18.18 -3.57
N PRO A 530 3.91 18.10 -4.89
CA PRO A 530 3.99 19.31 -5.72
C PRO A 530 2.72 20.16 -5.64
N THR A 531 1.55 19.51 -5.53
CA THR A 531 0.26 20.20 -5.34
C THR A 531 0.17 20.83 -3.97
N VAL A 532 0.45 20.07 -2.90
CA VAL A 532 0.46 20.58 -1.51
C VAL A 532 1.41 21.75 -1.34
N GLN A 533 2.62 21.64 -1.92
CA GLN A 533 3.63 22.69 -1.88
C GLN A 533 3.17 23.95 -2.61
N ASN A 534 2.45 23.83 -3.73
CA ASN A 534 1.85 24.99 -4.41
C ASN A 534 0.75 25.65 -3.56
N ILE A 535 -0.08 24.84 -2.87
CA ILE A 535 -1.18 25.31 -2.03
C ILE A 535 -0.68 26.01 -0.76
N LEU A 536 0.33 25.46 -0.11
CA LEU A 536 0.84 25.92 1.19
C LEU A 536 2.09 26.81 1.08
N GLY A 537 2.79 26.78 -0.05
CA GLY A 537 4.05 27.51 -0.23
C GLY A 537 5.20 26.98 0.63
N LEU A 538 5.25 25.67 0.89
CA LEU A 538 6.24 24.99 1.74
C LEU A 538 7.67 25.12 1.21
N ASP A 539 8.66 24.90 2.09
CA ASP A 539 10.07 24.81 1.72
C ASP A 539 10.40 23.51 0.98
N THR A 540 10.67 23.60 -0.32
CA THR A 540 11.06 22.48 -1.19
C THR A 540 12.24 21.68 -0.65
N ALA A 541 13.12 22.29 0.15
CA ALA A 541 14.28 21.60 0.69
C ALA A 541 13.92 20.62 1.81
N GLN A 542 12.77 20.81 2.47
CA GLN A 542 12.41 20.11 3.72
C GLN A 542 11.02 19.46 3.67
N VAL A 543 10.34 19.47 2.53
CA VAL A 543 8.97 18.93 2.37
C VAL A 543 8.80 17.44 2.71
N PHE A 544 9.88 16.65 2.72
CA PHE A 544 9.87 15.25 3.14
C PHE A 544 10.51 15.03 4.51
N ASP A 545 10.97 16.10 5.17
CA ASP A 545 11.52 16.02 6.52
C ASP A 545 10.37 15.96 7.53
N HIS A 546 10.28 14.88 8.29
CA HIS A 546 9.27 14.74 9.33
C HIS A 546 9.44 15.76 10.48
N PHE A 547 10.60 16.42 10.60
CA PHE A 547 10.81 17.54 11.53
C PHE A 547 10.35 18.90 10.98
N ALA A 548 9.94 19.00 9.72
CA ALA A 548 9.59 20.28 9.11
C ALA A 548 8.35 20.91 9.77
N PHE A 549 8.33 22.25 9.83
CA PHE A 549 7.21 22.99 10.41
C PHE A 549 5.87 22.65 9.76
N GLY A 550 5.85 22.63 8.42
CA GLY A 550 4.62 22.37 7.66
C GLY A 550 4.01 21.02 7.99
N THR A 551 4.83 19.97 8.03
CA THR A 551 4.45 18.61 8.42
C THR A 551 3.86 18.57 9.82
N ASN A 552 4.53 19.19 10.79
CA ASN A 552 4.15 19.12 12.21
C ASN A 552 2.92 19.96 12.55
N LEU A 553 2.78 21.16 11.96
CA LEU A 553 1.60 22.01 12.16
C LEU A 553 0.34 21.40 11.53
N VAL A 554 0.48 20.71 10.39
CA VAL A 554 -0.63 19.95 9.79
C VAL A 554 -0.94 18.69 10.61
N GLN A 555 0.09 17.95 11.06
CA GLN A 555 -0.09 16.78 11.92
C GLN A 555 -0.86 17.14 13.20
N GLU A 556 -0.54 18.26 13.84
CA GLU A 556 -1.24 18.75 15.02
C GLU A 556 -2.74 18.96 14.79
N ILE A 557 -3.11 19.53 13.63
CA ILE A 557 -4.51 19.68 13.23
C ILE A 557 -5.15 18.29 13.06
N LEU A 558 -4.47 17.34 12.45
CA LEU A 558 -5.00 16.01 12.12
C LEU A 558 -4.99 15.01 13.29
N ASP A 559 -4.20 15.24 14.33
CA ASP A 559 -3.99 14.34 15.47
C ASP A 559 -5.31 13.82 16.13
N PRO A 560 -6.42 14.57 16.24
CA PRO A 560 -7.69 14.03 16.76
C PRO A 560 -8.34 12.94 15.88
N ALA A 561 -7.94 12.86 14.61
CA ALA A 561 -8.32 11.79 13.69
C ALA A 561 -7.22 10.73 13.53
N ASP A 562 -5.99 11.01 13.96
CA ASP A 562 -4.89 10.08 13.84
C ASP A 562 -5.00 8.94 14.86
N ALA A 563 -5.09 7.72 14.34
CA ALA A 563 -5.32 6.53 15.13
C ALA A 563 -4.21 6.23 16.16
N VAL A 564 -3.00 6.77 16.01
CA VAL A 564 -1.95 6.63 17.04
C VAL A 564 -2.43 7.12 18.41
N ASN A 565 -3.32 8.12 18.44
CA ASN A 565 -3.86 8.68 19.68
C ASN A 565 -4.92 7.80 20.35
N SER A 566 -5.63 6.98 19.58
CA SER A 566 -6.61 6.00 20.09
C SER A 566 -6.03 4.59 20.24
N ALA A 567 -4.85 4.32 19.67
CA ALA A 567 -4.28 2.98 19.56
C ALA A 567 -4.17 2.24 20.91
N SER A 568 -3.75 2.93 21.97
CA SER A 568 -3.62 2.33 23.31
C SER A 568 -4.96 1.80 23.87
N LEU A 569 -6.09 2.35 23.40
CA LEU A 569 -7.43 1.90 23.79
C LEU A 569 -7.78 0.52 23.20
N LEU A 570 -7.01 -0.02 22.24
CA LEU A 570 -7.16 -1.41 21.81
C LEU A 570 -6.92 -2.37 22.98
N LEU A 571 -5.83 -2.18 23.72
CA LEU A 571 -5.46 -3.06 24.83
C LEU A 571 -5.90 -2.54 26.20
N SER A 572 -6.18 -1.24 26.32
CA SER A 572 -6.67 -0.58 27.53
C SER A 572 -7.89 0.29 27.23
N PRO A 573 -9.01 -0.30 26.78
CA PRO A 573 -10.17 0.45 26.34
C PRO A 573 -10.82 1.24 27.47
N ALA A 574 -11.43 2.39 27.14
CA ALA A 574 -12.21 3.17 28.10
C ALA A 574 -13.46 2.40 28.59
N ILE A 575 -14.04 1.57 27.72
CA ILE A 575 -15.24 0.76 27.98
C ILE A 575 -15.09 -0.62 27.31
N GLY A 576 -15.57 -1.66 27.99
CA GLY A 576 -15.59 -3.03 27.48
C GLY A 576 -14.29 -3.80 27.72
N ALA A 577 -14.14 -4.92 27.02
CA ALA A 577 -12.96 -5.79 27.12
C ALA A 577 -11.87 -5.38 26.10
N PRO A 578 -10.58 -5.64 26.35
CA PRO A 578 -9.52 -5.44 25.37
C PRO A 578 -9.84 -6.08 24.01
N ARG A 579 -9.44 -5.42 22.92
CA ARG A 579 -9.76 -5.80 21.55
C ARG A 579 -8.80 -6.87 21.05
N ASN A 580 -9.35 -7.87 20.35
CA ASN A 580 -8.59 -8.85 19.62
C ASN A 580 -8.23 -8.27 18.25
N VAL A 581 -6.95 -8.15 17.92
CA VAL A 581 -6.53 -7.41 16.71
C VAL A 581 -5.29 -8.01 16.06
N ILE A 582 -5.37 -8.29 14.76
CA ILE A 582 -4.20 -8.55 13.94
C ILE A 582 -4.00 -7.34 13.04
N GLN A 583 -2.89 -6.64 13.21
CA GLN A 583 -2.43 -5.62 12.26
C GLN A 583 -1.50 -6.30 11.25
N VAL A 584 -1.67 -6.04 9.95
CA VAL A 584 -0.80 -6.59 8.91
C VAL A 584 0.07 -5.48 8.35
N GLU A 585 1.38 -5.72 8.39
CA GLU A 585 2.40 -4.91 7.74
C GLU A 585 2.88 -5.66 6.50
N ASP A 586 2.58 -5.09 5.33
CA ASP A 586 3.17 -5.54 4.07
C ASP A 586 4.60 -4.97 4.00
N TYR A 587 5.60 -5.84 4.13
CA TYR A 587 6.99 -5.39 4.16
C TYR A 587 7.41 -4.84 2.80
N GLY A 588 7.91 -3.60 2.77
CA GLY A 588 8.22 -2.88 1.54
C GLY A 588 6.98 -2.31 0.82
N ASP A 589 5.90 -2.06 1.56
CA ASP A 589 4.63 -1.53 1.04
C ASP A 589 4.77 -0.10 0.50
N GLN A 590 4.46 0.04 -0.78
CA GLN A 590 4.68 1.25 -1.60
C GLN A 590 3.71 2.38 -1.30
N VAL A 591 2.65 2.12 -0.55
CA VAL A 591 1.56 3.06 -0.30
C VAL A 591 1.50 3.41 1.18
N VAL A 592 1.53 2.42 2.06
CA VAL A 592 1.59 2.63 3.51
C VAL A 592 2.99 2.23 3.99
N PRO A 593 3.91 3.21 4.17
CA PRO A 593 5.26 2.93 4.66
C PRO A 593 5.25 2.13 5.95
N ASN A 594 6.26 1.27 6.11
CA ASN A 594 6.37 0.40 7.27
C ASN A 594 6.52 1.22 8.57
N GLU A 595 7.20 2.37 8.51
CA GLU A 595 7.33 3.33 9.62
C GLU A 595 5.95 3.76 10.18
N ALA A 596 4.97 4.02 9.30
CA ALA A 596 3.61 4.38 9.73
C ALA A 596 2.88 3.18 10.37
N ASN A 597 3.08 1.98 9.84
CA ASN A 597 2.56 0.71 10.38
C ASN A 597 3.09 0.48 11.80
N GLU A 598 4.41 0.58 11.95
CA GLU A 598 5.14 0.35 13.19
C GLU A 598 4.81 1.40 14.25
N ALA A 599 4.69 2.67 13.88
CA ALA A 599 4.26 3.74 14.78
C ALA A 599 2.88 3.41 15.39
N LEU A 600 1.92 2.95 14.57
CA LEU A 600 0.61 2.54 15.07
C LEU A 600 0.70 1.30 15.99
N ALA A 601 1.46 0.29 15.59
CA ALA A 601 1.62 -0.94 16.37
C ALA A 601 2.29 -0.67 17.72
N ALA A 602 3.28 0.22 17.75
CA ALA A 602 3.95 0.69 18.95
C ALA A 602 3.02 1.48 19.87
N ALA A 603 2.21 2.39 19.32
CA ALA A 603 1.22 3.15 20.09
C ALA A 603 0.13 2.25 20.70
N ALA A 604 -0.24 1.18 20.00
CA ALA A 604 -1.16 0.16 20.48
C ALA A 604 -0.54 -0.80 21.51
N GLY A 605 0.80 -0.88 21.59
CA GLY A 605 1.51 -1.85 22.41
C GLY A 605 1.37 -3.29 21.90
N LEU A 606 1.29 -3.48 20.59
CA LEU A 606 1.22 -4.81 19.98
C LEU A 606 2.53 -5.57 20.16
N GLN A 607 2.48 -6.89 19.97
CA GLN A 607 3.64 -7.74 19.91
C GLN A 607 3.84 -8.23 18.48
N ILE A 608 5.07 -8.51 18.07
CA ILE A 608 5.35 -9.01 16.73
C ILE A 608 5.01 -10.50 16.66
N PHE A 609 4.21 -10.90 15.67
CA PHE A 609 3.88 -12.29 15.41
C PHE A 609 5.11 -13.05 14.93
N ASP A 610 5.42 -14.20 15.53
CA ASP A 610 6.50 -15.07 15.07
C ASP A 610 5.92 -16.09 14.08
N PRO A 611 6.42 -16.19 12.84
CA PRO A 611 7.63 -15.52 12.35
C PRO A 611 7.42 -14.12 11.78
N PHE A 612 8.49 -13.35 11.79
CA PHE A 612 8.53 -11.95 11.36
C PHE A 612 9.73 -11.67 10.46
N VAL A 613 9.69 -10.50 9.82
CA VAL A 613 10.68 -10.08 8.84
C VAL A 613 11.89 -9.44 9.51
N GLN A 614 11.64 -8.35 10.22
CA GLN A 614 12.59 -7.65 11.08
C GLN A 614 11.83 -7.02 12.25
N ASN A 615 12.50 -6.64 13.35
CA ASN A 615 11.75 -6.13 14.50
C ASN A 615 10.99 -4.84 14.11
N LEU A 616 11.69 -3.72 13.92
CA LEU A 616 11.09 -2.47 13.43
C LEU A 616 12.14 -1.66 12.65
N HIS A 617 11.72 -0.94 11.61
CA HIS A 617 12.48 0.09 10.89
C HIS A 617 12.83 1.26 11.81
N GLN A 618 11.85 1.74 12.60
CA GLN A 618 12.05 2.94 13.43
C GLN A 618 12.86 2.65 14.70
N ASN A 619 12.59 1.52 15.39
CA ASN A 619 13.28 1.16 16.62
C ASN A 619 13.22 -0.35 16.92
N PRO A 620 14.28 -1.12 16.64
CA PRO A 620 14.27 -2.58 16.70
C PRO A 620 14.20 -3.18 18.13
N LEU A 621 14.03 -2.35 19.17
CA LEU A 621 13.82 -2.79 20.55
C LEU A 621 12.47 -2.36 21.13
N LEU A 622 11.63 -1.70 20.32
CA LEU A 622 10.39 -1.08 20.81
C LEU A 622 9.26 -2.09 21.03
N LEU A 623 9.13 -3.10 20.17
CA LEU A 623 8.11 -4.15 20.31
C LEU A 623 8.72 -5.51 20.67
N PRO A 624 8.13 -6.24 21.65
CA PRO A 624 8.52 -7.61 21.94
C PRO A 624 7.88 -8.59 20.95
N ILE A 625 8.50 -9.77 20.79
CA ILE A 625 7.98 -10.85 19.95
C ILE A 625 6.99 -11.69 20.77
N ALA A 626 5.81 -11.96 20.22
CA ALA A 626 4.67 -12.48 20.94
C ALA A 626 4.86 -13.91 21.46
N ASN A 627 5.55 -14.78 20.70
CA ASN A 627 5.60 -16.20 21.03
C ASN A 627 6.73 -17.01 20.37
N PHE A 628 7.92 -17.02 20.99
CA PHE A 628 9.01 -17.91 20.57
C PHE A 628 8.75 -19.41 20.84
N ALA A 629 7.81 -19.75 21.73
CA ALA A 629 7.61 -21.12 22.19
C ALA A 629 6.68 -21.94 21.29
N THR A 630 5.69 -21.29 20.66
CA THR A 630 4.86 -21.88 19.61
C THR A 630 4.80 -20.96 18.39
N PRO A 631 5.85 -20.94 17.54
CA PRO A 631 5.87 -20.17 16.30
C PRO A 631 4.62 -20.44 15.46
N ARG A 632 4.22 -19.46 14.65
CA ARG A 632 3.04 -19.50 13.75
C ARG A 632 1.69 -19.49 14.46
N THR A 633 1.67 -19.25 15.77
CA THR A 633 0.44 -19.18 16.56
C THR A 633 0.52 -18.12 17.64
N VAL A 634 -0.57 -17.37 17.83
CA VAL A 634 -0.71 -16.41 18.92
C VAL A 634 -2.10 -16.54 19.55
N THR A 635 -2.10 -16.61 20.88
CA THR A 635 -3.30 -16.77 21.70
C THR A 635 -3.10 -16.02 23.01
N ALA A 636 -4.04 -15.16 23.39
CA ALA A 636 -4.08 -14.52 24.71
C ALA A 636 -2.72 -13.89 25.12
N ASN A 637 -2.00 -13.30 24.17
CA ASN A 637 -0.65 -12.78 24.38
C ASN A 637 -0.65 -11.36 24.95
N ALA A 638 -1.76 -10.63 24.82
CA ALA A 638 -1.88 -9.24 25.17
C ALA A 638 -2.84 -9.01 26.35
N ALA A 639 -2.80 -7.81 26.92
CA ALA A 639 -3.67 -7.36 28.01
C ALA A 639 -3.79 -8.38 29.16
N ALA A 640 -2.66 -8.93 29.61
CA ALA A 640 -2.58 -9.94 30.68
C ALA A 640 -3.42 -11.22 30.42
N GLY A 641 -3.52 -11.65 29.16
CA GLY A 641 -4.24 -12.86 28.76
C GLY A 641 -5.67 -12.64 28.30
N LEU A 642 -6.10 -11.38 28.20
CA LEU A 642 -7.48 -11.03 27.83
C LEU A 642 -7.67 -10.77 26.33
N ALA A 643 -6.58 -10.62 25.57
CA ALA A 643 -6.63 -10.35 24.13
C ALA A 643 -5.59 -11.15 23.35
N THR A 644 -5.94 -11.48 22.12
CA THR A 644 -5.02 -11.94 21.08
C THR A 644 -4.75 -10.74 20.18
N ALA A 645 -3.54 -10.21 20.26
CA ALA A 645 -3.18 -8.97 19.54
C ALA A 645 -1.74 -9.00 19.04
N ALA A 646 -1.53 -8.81 17.74
CA ALA A 646 -0.19 -8.86 17.16
C ALA A 646 -0.05 -8.02 15.88
N LEU A 647 1.18 -7.58 15.62
CA LEU A 647 1.65 -7.11 14.32
C LEU A 647 2.18 -8.32 13.53
N LEU A 648 1.51 -8.66 12.43
CA LEU A 648 1.94 -9.68 11.48
C LEU A 648 2.64 -9.00 10.32
N GLN A 649 3.94 -9.24 10.19
CA GLN A 649 4.70 -8.83 9.01
C GLN A 649 4.59 -9.90 7.93
N ASN A 650 4.35 -9.45 6.70
CA ASN A 650 4.40 -10.29 5.52
C ASN A 650 5.21 -9.61 4.41
N GLY A 651 6.26 -10.27 3.92
CA GLY A 651 7.11 -9.77 2.84
C GLY A 651 7.48 -10.92 1.90
N PRO A 652 7.85 -10.69 0.62
CA PRO A 652 7.66 -9.45 -0.08
C PRO A 652 6.19 -9.41 -0.50
N ALA A 653 5.47 -8.38 -0.05
CA ALA A 653 4.03 -8.28 -0.29
C ALA A 653 3.71 -7.00 -1.04
N THR A 654 2.62 -7.00 -1.79
CA THR A 654 2.10 -5.77 -2.38
C THR A 654 1.04 -5.16 -1.49
N HIS A 655 0.96 -3.83 -1.51
CA HIS A 655 0.05 -3.05 -0.68
C HIS A 655 -1.34 -3.67 -0.55
N ALA A 656 -1.74 -3.91 0.70
CA ALA A 656 -3.02 -4.47 1.13
C ALA A 656 -3.40 -5.82 0.52
N SER A 657 -2.50 -6.47 -0.23
CA SER A 657 -2.82 -7.64 -1.04
C SER A 657 -2.58 -8.95 -0.31
N SER A 658 -1.91 -8.92 0.84
CA SER A 658 -1.59 -10.09 1.69
C SER A 658 -2.79 -10.88 2.17
N VAL A 659 -4.00 -10.30 2.14
CA VAL A 659 -5.26 -11.01 2.40
C VAL A 659 -5.60 -12.02 1.29
N THR A 660 -5.05 -11.86 0.09
CA THR A 660 -5.23 -12.78 -1.04
C THR A 660 -3.93 -13.50 -1.39
N SER A 661 -4.02 -14.56 -2.19
CA SER A 661 -2.85 -15.19 -2.81
C SER A 661 -2.57 -14.68 -4.22
N VAL A 662 -3.30 -13.66 -4.68
CA VAL A 662 -3.15 -13.10 -6.02
C VAL A 662 -1.81 -12.36 -6.08
N PRO A 663 -0.91 -12.66 -7.02
CA PRO A 663 0.39 -12.00 -7.03
C PRO A 663 0.28 -10.54 -7.47
N GLY A 664 1.03 -9.66 -6.80
CA GLY A 664 1.15 -8.25 -7.17
C GLY A 664 2.51 -7.93 -7.79
N THR A 665 2.71 -6.66 -8.18
CA THR A 665 3.98 -6.14 -8.69
C THR A 665 4.55 -5.10 -7.73
N LEU A 666 5.79 -5.28 -7.28
CA LEU A 666 6.59 -4.25 -6.63
C LEU A 666 7.21 -3.34 -7.69
N THR A 667 6.95 -2.04 -7.61
CA THR A 667 7.45 -1.01 -8.54
C THR A 667 8.64 -0.19 -8.00
N PHE A 668 8.72 0.05 -6.70
CA PHE A 668 9.77 0.85 -6.05
C PHE A 668 10.76 -0.04 -5.29
N VAL A 669 11.97 0.48 -5.08
CA VAL A 669 12.98 -0.15 -4.21
C VAL A 669 12.45 -0.13 -2.77
N PRO A 670 12.32 -1.28 -2.08
CA PRO A 670 11.80 -1.32 -0.71
C PRO A 670 12.61 -0.50 0.31
N GLU A 671 11.93 -0.11 1.40
CA GLU A 671 12.38 0.83 2.44
C GLU A 671 12.60 2.27 1.91
N PHE A 672 11.71 2.74 1.03
CA PHE A 672 11.53 4.18 0.75
C PHE A 672 10.86 4.87 1.96
N ALA A 673 10.94 6.17 2.15
CA ALA A 673 11.56 7.24 1.38
C ALA A 673 13.03 7.48 1.77
N ARG A 674 13.98 7.46 0.82
CA ARG A 674 15.43 7.63 1.13
C ARG A 674 16.08 8.73 0.28
N VAL A 675 15.75 9.99 0.60
CA VAL A 675 16.36 11.18 -0.04
C VAL A 675 17.85 11.33 0.23
N ASP A 676 18.33 10.70 1.30
CA ASP A 676 19.74 10.58 1.66
C ASP A 676 20.51 9.65 0.72
N GLU A 677 19.83 8.64 0.17
CA GLU A 677 20.43 7.60 -0.67
C GLU A 677 20.12 7.75 -2.16
N PHE A 678 19.07 8.49 -2.53
CA PHE A 678 18.64 8.67 -3.92
C PHE A 678 18.19 10.12 -4.21
N PRO A 679 18.46 10.66 -5.41
CA PRO A 679 17.96 11.96 -5.86
C PRO A 679 16.44 12.01 -5.96
N GLN A 680 15.82 10.84 -6.11
CA GLN A 680 14.38 10.65 -6.12
C GLN A 680 14.00 9.98 -4.80
N VAL A 681 13.05 10.57 -4.08
CA VAL A 681 12.59 10.11 -2.76
C VAL A 681 12.12 8.65 -2.79
N PHE A 682 11.49 8.25 -3.89
CA PHE A 682 10.98 6.90 -4.17
C PHE A 682 11.60 6.38 -5.46
N PRO A 683 12.81 5.80 -5.42
CA PRO A 683 13.46 5.28 -6.61
C PRO A 683 12.69 4.06 -7.15
N THR A 684 12.31 4.12 -8.42
CA THR A 684 11.65 3.01 -9.12
C THR A 684 12.65 1.88 -9.38
N LEU A 685 12.20 0.63 -9.28
CA LEU A 685 12.95 -0.52 -9.76
C LEU A 685 13.22 -0.38 -11.26
N VAL A 686 14.41 -0.78 -11.71
CA VAL A 686 14.74 -0.86 -13.17
C VAL A 686 13.67 -1.63 -13.93
N ARG A 687 13.12 -2.67 -13.28
CA ARG A 687 11.95 -3.43 -13.71
C ARG A 687 11.18 -3.87 -12.47
N GLY A 688 9.86 -3.68 -12.46
CA GLY A 688 9.01 -4.14 -11.37
C GLY A 688 9.01 -5.67 -11.26
N ILE A 689 8.95 -6.18 -10.03
CA ILE A 689 9.04 -7.61 -9.74
C ILE A 689 7.68 -8.11 -9.27
N ARG A 690 7.20 -9.21 -9.85
CA ARG A 690 5.99 -9.85 -9.33
C ARG A 690 6.31 -10.76 -8.16
N VAL A 691 5.48 -10.66 -7.13
CA VAL A 691 5.62 -11.42 -5.88
C VAL A 691 4.26 -12.02 -5.49
N PRO A 692 4.21 -13.27 -4.98
CA PRO A 692 3.00 -13.84 -4.42
C PRO A 692 2.63 -13.09 -3.15
N ASN A 693 1.34 -13.10 -2.83
CA ASN A 693 0.84 -12.59 -1.56
C ASN A 693 0.47 -13.75 -0.65
N ALA A 694 0.52 -13.53 0.66
CA ALA A 694 0.44 -14.59 1.67
C ALA A 694 -0.91 -15.31 1.77
N GLY A 695 -2.00 -14.69 1.34
CA GLY A 695 -3.34 -15.24 1.53
C GLY A 695 -3.71 -15.44 2.99
N ILE A 696 -3.61 -14.39 3.81
CA ILE A 696 -3.86 -14.43 5.26
C ILE A 696 -5.37 -14.58 5.59
N PHE A 697 -6.26 -14.22 4.66
CA PHE A 697 -7.69 -14.12 4.95
C PHE A 697 -8.36 -15.42 5.47
N PRO A 698 -8.05 -16.62 4.96
CA PRO A 698 -8.56 -17.86 5.53
C PRO A 698 -8.14 -18.07 7.00
N ALA A 699 -6.94 -17.65 7.40
CA ALA A 699 -6.49 -17.72 8.80
C ALA A 699 -7.28 -16.75 9.70
N VAL A 700 -7.64 -15.58 9.16
CA VAL A 700 -8.47 -14.59 9.85
C VAL A 700 -9.89 -15.12 10.04
N LEU A 701 -10.51 -15.68 9.00
CA LEU A 701 -11.84 -16.29 9.10
C LEU A 701 -11.85 -17.47 10.09
N ALA A 702 -10.81 -18.30 10.10
CA ALA A 702 -10.66 -19.38 11.06
C ALA A 702 -10.56 -18.86 12.50
N TRP A 703 -9.83 -17.76 12.71
CA TRP A 703 -9.71 -17.12 14.02
C TRP A 703 -11.01 -16.46 14.48
N PHE A 704 -11.71 -15.74 13.60
CA PHE A 704 -13.03 -15.19 13.89
C PHE A 704 -14.03 -16.29 14.22
N HIS A 705 -13.98 -17.42 13.51
CA HIS A 705 -14.82 -18.57 13.80
C HIS A 705 -14.49 -19.17 15.18
N ASP A 706 -13.21 -19.24 15.56
CA ASP A 706 -12.78 -19.67 16.89
C ASP A 706 -13.36 -18.74 17.98
N ILE A 707 -13.30 -17.42 17.79
CA ILE A 707 -13.92 -16.43 18.70
C ILE A 707 -15.43 -16.65 18.78
N ALA A 708 -16.13 -16.73 17.65
CA ALA A 708 -17.59 -16.90 17.63
C ALA A 708 -18.05 -18.23 18.24
N ALA A 709 -17.25 -19.29 18.12
CA ALA A 709 -17.58 -20.62 18.63
C ALA A 709 -17.21 -20.80 20.11
N ASN A 710 -16.08 -20.26 20.55
CA ASN A 710 -15.47 -20.54 21.86
C ASN A 710 -15.35 -19.32 22.78
N GLY A 711 -15.67 -18.13 22.28
CA GLY A 711 -15.48 -16.83 22.94
C GLY A 711 -14.07 -16.25 22.73
N PRO A 712 -13.88 -14.94 23.00
CA PRO A 712 -12.59 -14.28 22.92
C PRO A 712 -11.61 -14.82 23.99
N PRO A 713 -10.28 -14.75 23.75
CA PRO A 713 -9.63 -14.00 22.66
C PRO A 713 -9.37 -14.78 21.36
N GLY A 714 -9.70 -16.08 21.33
CA GLY A 714 -9.41 -16.98 20.21
C GLY A 714 -7.91 -17.19 19.93
N THR A 715 -7.59 -18.10 19.01
CA THR A 715 -6.22 -18.41 18.57
C THR A 715 -6.04 -18.05 17.10
N PHE A 716 -5.12 -17.12 16.82
CA PHE A 716 -4.72 -16.83 15.45
C PHE A 716 -3.53 -17.72 15.07
N ALA A 717 -3.70 -18.49 13.99
CA ALA A 717 -2.70 -19.40 13.48
C ALA A 717 -2.46 -19.12 11.99
N PHE A 718 -1.22 -18.80 11.64
CA PHE A 718 -0.85 -18.49 10.26
C PHE A 718 0.43 -19.23 9.90
N SER A 719 0.32 -20.14 8.93
CA SER A 719 1.40 -21.03 8.52
C SER A 719 2.11 -20.59 7.25
N GLY A 720 1.81 -19.41 6.72
CA GLY A 720 2.56 -18.85 5.59
C GLY A 720 4.02 -18.66 5.97
N ASP A 721 4.91 -18.83 4.99
CA ASP A 721 6.33 -18.69 5.24
C ASP A 721 6.68 -17.20 5.38
N PRO A 722 7.44 -16.83 6.43
CA PRO A 722 7.98 -15.48 6.62
C PRO A 722 9.07 -15.27 5.59
N ASP A 723 8.68 -14.70 4.47
CA ASP A 723 9.63 -14.35 3.47
C ASP A 723 10.24 -12.99 3.95
N PHE A 724 11.50 -12.96 4.37
CA PHE A 724 12.49 -11.84 4.47
C PHE A 724 13.11 -11.86 5.85
N ASN A 725 14.43 -12.02 5.92
CA ASN A 725 15.26 -11.50 7.00
C ASN A 725 16.64 -11.34 6.41
N PRO A 726 17.09 -10.10 6.22
CA PRO A 726 18.42 -9.82 6.72
C PRO A 726 18.58 -8.35 7.11
N VAL A 727 18.68 -8.02 8.41
CA VAL A 727 19.74 -7.13 8.95
C VAL A 727 19.65 -7.12 10.49
N GLU A 728 20.70 -7.69 11.09
CA GLU A 728 21.57 -7.02 12.08
C GLU A 728 20.89 -6.03 13.05
N ASN A 729 20.12 -6.56 14.00
CA ASN A 729 20.17 -5.95 15.32
C ASN A 729 21.62 -6.14 15.81
N THR A 730 22.26 -5.12 16.37
CA THR A 730 23.67 -5.16 16.82
C THR A 730 24.01 -6.32 17.80
N GLU A 731 23.00 -7.07 18.26
CA GLU A 731 23.11 -8.24 19.12
C GLU A 731 22.98 -9.61 18.40
N ALA A 732 22.77 -9.68 17.08
CA ALA A 732 22.71 -10.94 16.32
C ALA A 732 23.28 -10.85 14.90
N LEU A 733 24.15 -11.81 14.53
CA LEU A 733 24.72 -11.95 13.18
C LEU A 733 23.59 -12.15 12.15
N ALA A 734 23.67 -11.46 11.01
CA ALA A 734 22.78 -11.69 9.87
C ALA A 734 22.85 -13.17 9.42
N GLY A 735 21.69 -13.83 9.36
CA GLY A 735 21.53 -15.14 8.72
C GLY A 735 21.41 -15.02 7.19
N PRO A 736 21.48 -16.13 6.44
CA PRO A 736 21.18 -16.11 5.00
C PRO A 736 19.70 -15.74 4.77
N SER A 737 19.43 -14.87 3.79
CA SER A 737 18.05 -14.55 3.38
C SER A 737 17.33 -15.83 2.94
N THR A 738 16.10 -16.01 3.40
CA THR A 738 15.22 -17.12 2.98
C THR A 738 14.43 -16.79 1.71
N GLN A 739 14.48 -15.55 1.22
CA GLN A 739 13.69 -15.10 0.07
C GLN A 739 14.50 -14.93 -1.20
N SER A 740 13.81 -14.89 -2.34
CA SER A 740 14.31 -14.44 -3.64
C SER A 740 14.46 -12.91 -3.83
N PHE A 741 14.28 -12.09 -2.79
CA PHE A 741 14.40 -10.61 -2.83
C PHE A 741 15.23 -10.06 -1.65
N PHE A 742 16.02 -9.01 -1.87
CA PHE A 742 16.67 -8.20 -0.82
C PHE A 742 16.97 -6.75 -1.25
N THR A 743 17.05 -5.86 -0.27
CA THR A 743 17.61 -4.50 -0.40
C THR A 743 18.54 -4.23 0.79
N ARG A 744 19.78 -3.75 0.58
CA ARG A 744 20.68 -3.34 1.68
C ARG A 744 21.78 -2.40 1.25
N THR A 745 22.37 -1.68 2.21
CA THR A 745 23.53 -0.80 2.00
C THR A 745 24.84 -1.53 2.26
N VAL A 746 25.80 -1.39 1.33
CA VAL A 746 27.14 -1.97 1.37
C VAL A 746 28.17 -0.84 1.43
N ASP A 747 28.90 -0.75 2.54
CA ASP A 747 29.88 0.32 2.77
C ASP A 747 31.03 0.34 1.75
N ALA A 748 31.61 1.51 1.56
CA ALA A 748 32.82 1.74 0.78
C ALA A 748 33.99 0.91 1.35
N GLY A 749 34.65 0.13 0.49
CA GLY A 749 35.73 -0.77 0.91
C GLY A 749 35.29 -2.07 1.59
N GLY A 750 33.98 -2.28 1.83
CA GLY A 750 33.41 -3.46 2.50
C GLY A 750 33.54 -4.80 1.74
N ALA A 751 34.18 -4.82 0.57
CA ALA A 751 34.24 -5.98 -0.33
C ALA A 751 35.38 -6.99 -0.05
N LEU A 752 36.05 -6.95 1.12
CA LEU A 752 37.31 -7.67 1.33
C LEU A 752 37.28 -8.84 2.34
N SER A 753 36.13 -9.18 2.91
CA SER A 753 36.00 -10.43 3.68
C SER A 753 35.20 -11.44 2.86
N ALA A 754 35.67 -12.69 2.77
CA ALA A 754 34.97 -13.83 2.17
C ALA A 754 33.61 -14.19 2.86
N THR A 755 33.12 -13.31 3.73
CA THR A 755 31.92 -13.42 4.57
C THR A 755 30.79 -12.50 4.11
N ILE A 756 31.07 -11.48 3.27
CA ILE A 756 30.05 -10.51 2.81
C ILE A 756 29.66 -10.86 1.37
N SER A 757 28.91 -11.95 1.22
CA SER A 757 28.13 -12.24 0.02
C SER A 757 26.69 -11.81 0.24
N GLU A 758 26.12 -11.14 -0.75
CA GLU A 758 24.73 -10.73 -0.78
C GLU A 758 23.91 -11.90 -1.30
N THR A 759 23.41 -12.74 -0.40
CA THR A 759 22.82 -14.03 -0.78
C THR A 759 21.34 -14.07 -0.44
N THR A 760 20.56 -14.35 -1.47
CA THR A 760 19.27 -15.06 -1.38
C THR A 760 19.52 -16.55 -1.62
N PRO A 761 18.52 -17.42 -1.48
CA PRO A 761 18.63 -18.80 -1.97
C PRO A 761 18.94 -18.86 -3.47
N ASP A 762 18.58 -17.80 -4.22
CA ASP A 762 18.55 -17.81 -5.69
C ASP A 762 19.57 -16.91 -6.39
N VAL A 763 20.01 -15.84 -5.73
CA VAL A 763 20.85 -14.79 -6.29
C VAL A 763 21.93 -14.45 -5.28
N VAL A 764 23.18 -14.53 -5.74
CA VAL A 764 24.36 -14.13 -4.98
C VAL A 764 25.06 -13.00 -5.71
N VAL A 765 25.24 -11.86 -5.03
CA VAL A 765 26.10 -10.76 -5.51
C VAL A 765 27.35 -10.72 -4.63
N ALA A 766 28.50 -11.02 -5.23
CA ALA A 766 29.79 -11.06 -4.57
C ALA A 766 30.68 -9.93 -5.08
N PHE A 767 30.90 -8.90 -4.27
CA PHE A 767 31.73 -7.76 -4.66
C PHE A 767 33.22 -8.12 -4.65
N SER A 768 33.90 -7.84 -5.76
CA SER A 768 35.37 -7.86 -5.84
C SER A 768 35.98 -6.49 -5.55
N SER A 769 35.19 -5.42 -5.70
CA SER A 769 35.52 -4.06 -5.27
C SER A 769 34.25 -3.22 -5.10
N ASN A 770 34.26 -2.30 -4.13
CA ASN A 770 33.25 -1.27 -3.95
C ASN A 770 33.90 0.03 -3.47
N LEU A 771 33.83 1.11 -4.26
CA LEU A 771 34.56 2.35 -4.00
C LEU A 771 33.78 3.39 -3.19
N VAL A 772 32.48 3.19 -2.99
CA VAL A 772 31.52 4.14 -2.40
C VAL A 772 30.39 3.36 -1.73
N ASP A 773 29.73 3.93 -0.73
CA ASP A 773 28.57 3.30 -0.08
C ASP A 773 27.46 3.01 -1.10
N THR A 774 27.01 1.75 -1.15
CA THR A 774 26.17 1.20 -2.23
C THR A 774 24.91 0.62 -1.67
N ARG A 775 23.75 1.22 -1.94
CA ARG A 775 22.51 0.47 -1.82
C ARG A 775 22.40 -0.52 -2.98
N LEU A 776 22.31 -1.80 -2.64
CA LEU A 776 22.08 -2.89 -3.56
C LEU A 776 20.67 -3.41 -3.33
N THR A 777 19.86 -3.37 -4.38
CA THR A 777 18.58 -4.08 -4.42
C THR A 777 18.70 -5.18 -5.45
N ALA A 778 18.41 -6.41 -5.03
CA ALA A 778 18.28 -7.53 -5.95
C ALA A 778 17.00 -8.30 -5.71
N GLY A 779 16.34 -8.70 -6.79
CA GLY A 779 15.17 -9.53 -6.65
C GLY A 779 14.88 -10.33 -7.90
N ARG A 780 14.40 -11.54 -7.68
CA ARG A 780 13.93 -12.47 -8.71
C ARG A 780 12.41 -12.54 -8.69
N SER A 781 11.77 -12.57 -9.86
CA SER A 781 10.34 -12.95 -9.90
C SER A 781 10.18 -14.39 -9.41
N THR A 782 9.39 -14.57 -8.35
CA THR A 782 9.18 -15.86 -7.68
C THR A 782 8.09 -16.71 -8.33
N LEU A 783 7.39 -16.16 -9.34
CA LEU A 783 6.27 -16.84 -9.97
C LEU A 783 6.66 -17.78 -11.10
N GLY A 784 7.92 -17.81 -11.53
CA GLY A 784 8.33 -18.26 -12.86
C GLY A 784 7.69 -19.55 -13.41
N THR A 785 7.64 -20.63 -12.62
CA THR A 785 7.02 -21.92 -13.02
C THR A 785 5.63 -22.15 -12.45
N SER A 786 5.09 -21.21 -11.69
CA SER A 786 3.75 -21.29 -11.10
C SER A 786 2.66 -21.16 -12.16
N ALA A 787 1.46 -21.68 -11.87
CA ALA A 787 0.28 -21.46 -12.70
C ALA A 787 -0.14 -19.98 -12.80
N LEU A 788 0.34 -19.14 -11.88
CA LEU A 788 0.07 -17.70 -11.84
C LEU A 788 1.14 -16.87 -12.57
N ALA A 789 2.14 -17.54 -13.17
CA ALA A 789 3.14 -16.92 -14.01
C ALA A 789 2.50 -16.26 -15.23
N SER A 790 3.05 -15.13 -15.65
CA SER A 790 2.67 -14.43 -16.88
C SER A 790 3.92 -13.92 -17.59
N ASP A 791 3.76 -13.36 -18.80
CA ASP A 791 4.88 -12.79 -19.57
C ASP A 791 5.60 -11.64 -18.83
N ARG A 792 5.03 -11.16 -17.72
CA ARG A 792 5.69 -10.21 -16.82
C ARG A 792 6.83 -10.85 -16.03
N ASP A 793 6.81 -12.16 -15.83
CA ASP A 793 7.79 -12.91 -15.04
C ASP A 793 9.02 -13.34 -15.84
N VAL A 794 8.97 -13.26 -17.17
CA VAL A 794 10.09 -13.64 -18.04
C VAL A 794 10.91 -12.42 -18.49
N PRO A 795 12.15 -12.61 -18.96
CA PRO A 795 13.03 -11.51 -19.36
C PRO A 795 12.41 -10.58 -20.42
N PRO A 796 12.75 -9.27 -20.45
CA PRO A 796 12.17 -8.35 -21.43
C PRO A 796 12.60 -8.70 -22.86
N GLY A 797 11.62 -8.78 -23.77
CA GLY A 797 11.89 -8.84 -25.21
C GLY A 797 10.74 -9.45 -26.01
N PRO A 798 10.70 -9.24 -27.33
CA PRO A 798 9.61 -9.71 -28.18
C PRO A 798 9.52 -11.25 -28.34
N ALA A 799 10.55 -11.99 -27.92
CA ALA A 799 10.64 -13.45 -28.04
C ALA A 799 10.51 -14.19 -26.69
N SER A 800 10.47 -13.45 -25.57
CA SER A 800 10.43 -14.02 -24.22
C SER A 800 9.00 -13.97 -23.70
N SER A 801 8.33 -15.12 -23.73
CA SER A 801 7.01 -15.37 -23.15
C SER A 801 7.13 -16.56 -22.19
N VAL A 802 6.19 -16.75 -21.27
CA VAL A 802 6.20 -17.91 -20.37
C VAL A 802 6.24 -19.20 -21.18
N GLY A 803 7.24 -20.04 -20.87
CA GLY A 803 7.51 -21.30 -21.58
C GLY A 803 8.16 -21.14 -22.96
N SER A 804 8.67 -19.96 -23.34
CA SER A 804 9.53 -19.82 -24.52
C SER A 804 10.79 -20.68 -24.37
N PRO A 805 11.11 -21.56 -25.34
CA PRO A 805 12.29 -22.42 -25.26
C PRO A 805 13.58 -21.61 -25.14
N GLY A 806 14.50 -22.09 -24.31
CA GLY A 806 15.81 -21.47 -24.08
C GLY A 806 15.77 -20.22 -23.20
N PHE A 807 14.62 -19.82 -22.65
CA PHE A 807 14.53 -18.79 -21.60
C PHE A 807 14.12 -19.44 -20.29
N LEU A 808 14.87 -19.19 -19.21
CA LEU A 808 14.35 -19.52 -17.89
C LEU A 808 13.22 -18.54 -17.53
N PRO A 809 12.17 -19.00 -16.84
CA PRO A 809 10.94 -18.22 -16.68
C PRO A 809 11.00 -17.21 -15.53
N PHE A 810 12.15 -16.57 -15.34
CA PHE A 810 12.35 -15.55 -14.31
C PHE A 810 13.39 -14.52 -14.79
N PHE A 811 13.47 -13.39 -14.10
CA PHE A 811 14.57 -12.43 -14.25
C PHE A 811 15.03 -11.96 -12.87
N VAL A 812 16.22 -11.37 -12.81
CA VAL A 812 16.79 -10.72 -11.63
C VAL A 812 16.99 -9.24 -11.95
N THR A 813 16.51 -8.34 -11.09
CA THR A 813 16.86 -6.91 -11.19
C THR A 813 17.99 -6.59 -10.23
N LEU A 814 18.97 -5.77 -10.65
CA LEU A 814 19.97 -5.17 -9.75
C LEU A 814 19.95 -3.65 -9.91
N GLN A 815 19.96 -2.92 -8.79
CA GLN A 815 19.89 -1.46 -8.79
C GLN A 815 20.86 -0.78 -7.81
N ARG A 816 21.41 0.37 -8.25
CA ARG A 816 22.06 1.45 -7.48
C ARG A 816 22.15 2.70 -8.37
N GLU A 817 22.43 3.82 -7.76
CA GLU A 817 22.61 5.14 -8.37
C GLU A 817 23.92 5.37 -9.18
N ILE A 818 25.05 4.69 -8.92
CA ILE A 818 26.35 5.03 -9.58
C ILE A 818 27.00 3.83 -10.32
N PRO A 819 26.85 3.71 -11.66
CA PRO A 819 27.54 2.70 -12.48
C PRO A 819 29.07 2.83 -12.47
N GLY A 820 29.80 1.70 -12.56
CA GLY A 820 31.25 1.66 -12.73
C GLY A 820 32.09 1.91 -11.46
N SER A 821 31.44 2.18 -10.32
CA SER A 821 32.08 2.39 -9.01
C SER A 821 32.29 1.09 -8.20
N PHE A 822 31.81 -0.03 -8.73
CA PHE A 822 31.95 -1.37 -8.16
C PHE A 822 32.26 -2.38 -9.26
N SER A 823 32.75 -3.55 -8.84
CA SER A 823 32.79 -4.76 -9.67
C SER A 823 32.34 -5.95 -8.83
N ALA A 824 31.40 -6.74 -9.33
CA ALA A 824 30.86 -7.91 -8.64
C ALA A 824 30.69 -9.11 -9.56
N ASP A 825 30.70 -10.29 -8.96
CA ASP A 825 30.23 -11.52 -9.59
C ASP A 825 28.77 -11.73 -9.19
N VAL A 826 27.93 -12.07 -10.17
CA VAL A 826 26.50 -12.31 -9.98
C VAL A 826 26.23 -13.78 -10.30
N SER A 827 25.92 -14.57 -9.28
CA SER A 827 25.49 -15.96 -9.43
C SER A 827 23.98 -16.05 -9.32
N ILE A 828 23.36 -16.75 -10.26
CA ILE A 828 21.91 -16.96 -10.33
C ILE A 828 21.67 -18.47 -10.32
N ALA A 829 20.96 -18.96 -9.32
CA ALA A 829 20.48 -20.32 -9.22
C ALA A 829 19.17 -20.49 -9.99
N TYR A 830 18.95 -21.71 -10.48
CA TYR A 830 17.73 -22.12 -11.14
C TYR A 830 17.40 -23.56 -10.76
N THR A 831 16.17 -23.96 -11.04
CA THR A 831 15.64 -25.28 -10.70
C THR A 831 15.57 -26.19 -11.93
N THR A 832 15.46 -27.49 -11.70
CA THR A 832 15.16 -28.46 -12.76
C THR A 832 13.82 -28.20 -13.44
N ASP A 833 12.82 -27.71 -12.71
CA ASP A 833 11.50 -27.40 -13.27
C ASP A 833 11.59 -26.23 -14.26
N GLU A 834 12.43 -25.24 -13.96
CA GLU A 834 12.68 -24.12 -14.86
C GLU A 834 13.43 -24.53 -16.12
N LEU A 835 14.38 -25.46 -16.00
CA LEU A 835 15.03 -26.06 -17.17
C LEU A 835 14.01 -26.81 -18.03
N ILE A 836 13.09 -27.56 -17.42
CA ILE A 836 12.03 -28.28 -18.13
C ILE A 836 11.11 -27.30 -18.87
N VAL A 837 10.67 -26.21 -18.21
CA VAL A 837 9.86 -25.16 -18.84
C VAL A 837 10.61 -24.46 -19.98
N ALA A 838 11.93 -24.32 -19.86
CA ALA A 838 12.81 -23.79 -20.90
C ALA A 838 13.17 -24.82 -21.99
N GLU A 839 12.68 -26.06 -21.90
CA GLU A 839 13.00 -27.19 -22.79
C GLU A 839 14.51 -27.53 -22.86
N ILE A 840 15.21 -27.35 -21.73
CA ILE A 840 16.62 -27.70 -21.54
C ILE A 840 16.69 -28.94 -20.65
N ALA A 841 17.39 -29.99 -21.10
CA ALA A 841 17.56 -31.18 -20.28
C ALA A 841 18.58 -30.93 -19.15
N PRO A 842 18.26 -31.24 -17.88
CA PRO A 842 19.23 -31.16 -16.79
C PRO A 842 20.46 -32.04 -17.04
N GLY A 843 21.65 -31.52 -16.74
CA GLY A 843 22.97 -32.09 -17.00
C GLY A 843 23.43 -32.06 -18.46
N SER A 844 22.69 -31.42 -19.36
CA SER A 844 22.97 -31.46 -20.80
C SER A 844 24.05 -30.47 -21.25
N ALA A 845 24.48 -30.62 -22.51
CA ALA A 845 25.35 -29.64 -23.16
C ALA A 845 24.65 -28.28 -23.30
N ASP A 846 23.33 -28.26 -23.50
CA ASP A 846 22.53 -27.04 -23.61
C ASP A 846 22.45 -26.30 -22.28
N GLU A 847 22.32 -27.02 -21.15
CA GLU A 847 22.42 -26.40 -19.82
C GLU A 847 23.83 -25.82 -19.61
N SER A 848 24.86 -26.58 -19.98
CA SER A 848 26.25 -26.12 -19.89
C SER A 848 26.55 -24.89 -20.77
N ALA A 849 25.71 -24.63 -21.77
CA ALA A 849 25.81 -23.50 -22.69
C ALA A 849 25.01 -22.26 -22.25
N LEU A 850 24.25 -22.34 -21.15
CA LEU A 850 23.51 -21.21 -20.60
C LEU A 850 24.44 -20.02 -20.30
N VAL A 851 23.91 -18.82 -20.52
CA VAL A 851 24.60 -17.56 -20.23
C VAL A 851 23.72 -16.66 -19.39
N VAL A 852 24.35 -15.86 -18.53
CA VAL A 852 23.70 -14.70 -17.92
C VAL A 852 23.70 -13.57 -18.95
N ALA A 853 22.51 -13.13 -19.34
CA ALA A 853 22.31 -12.02 -20.25
C ALA A 853 21.87 -10.78 -19.49
N ARG A 854 22.51 -9.64 -19.79
CA ARG A 854 22.13 -8.31 -19.30
C ARG A 854 21.19 -7.65 -20.31
N PHE A 855 20.01 -7.23 -19.88
CA PHE A 855 19.00 -6.61 -20.73
C PHE A 855 18.99 -5.09 -20.60
N THR A 856 18.89 -4.40 -21.74
CA THR A 856 18.70 -2.95 -21.76
C THR A 856 17.21 -2.62 -21.78
N PRO A 857 16.70 -1.77 -20.88
CA PRO A 857 15.32 -1.32 -20.89
C PRO A 857 14.96 -0.70 -22.25
N GLY A 858 13.80 -1.06 -22.79
CA GLY A 858 13.23 -0.40 -23.96
C GLY A 858 12.35 0.78 -23.54
N THR A 859 11.89 1.57 -24.52
CA THR A 859 10.87 2.61 -24.31
C THR A 859 9.55 2.15 -24.92
N CYS A 860 8.50 2.12 -24.11
CA CYS A 860 7.14 1.73 -24.51
C CYS A 860 6.21 2.95 -24.35
N THR A 861 5.12 3.04 -25.13
CA THR A 861 4.22 4.22 -25.09
C THR A 861 2.73 3.86 -25.04
N VAL A 862 1.95 4.58 -24.22
CA VAL A 862 0.47 4.62 -24.23
C VAL A 862 0.00 6.06 -24.18
N GLY A 863 -0.90 6.47 -25.08
CA GLY A 863 -1.51 7.80 -25.03
C GLY A 863 -0.50 8.97 -25.04
N ALA A 864 0.66 8.78 -25.67
CA ALA A 864 1.81 9.71 -25.68
C ALA A 864 2.64 9.82 -24.38
N ALA A 865 2.31 9.07 -23.32
CA ALA A 865 3.16 8.90 -22.14
C ALA A 865 4.09 7.69 -22.31
N SER A 866 5.36 7.84 -21.90
CA SER A 866 6.31 6.74 -21.82
C SER A 866 5.99 5.85 -20.61
N CYS A 867 5.78 4.56 -20.83
CA CYS A 867 5.71 3.56 -19.77
C CYS A 867 7.04 2.77 -19.73
N SER A 868 7.45 2.30 -18.56
CA SER A 868 8.75 1.63 -18.39
C SER A 868 8.81 0.29 -19.11
N GLU A 869 7.69 -0.44 -19.29
CA GLU A 869 7.71 -1.75 -19.96
C GLU A 869 6.40 -2.16 -20.67
N ASN A 870 6.52 -3.16 -21.54
CA ASN A 870 5.50 -3.79 -22.40
C ASN A 870 4.20 -4.21 -21.67
N ALA A 871 4.24 -4.34 -20.35
CA ALA A 871 3.14 -4.79 -19.51
C ALA A 871 2.25 -3.67 -18.97
N ASP A 872 2.83 -2.48 -18.73
CA ASP A 872 2.11 -1.27 -18.28
C ASP A 872 1.43 -0.58 -19.46
N CYS A 873 1.97 -0.78 -20.66
CA CYS A 873 1.37 -0.29 -21.88
C CYS A 873 0.20 -1.17 -22.39
N GLY A 874 -0.22 -2.16 -21.60
CA GLY A 874 -0.94 -3.35 -22.07
C GLY A 874 -0.04 -4.18 -22.99
N ALA A 875 -0.28 -5.49 -23.10
CA ALA A 875 0.53 -6.44 -23.90
C ALA A 875 0.70 -6.08 -25.41
N ASN A 876 0.22 -4.92 -25.85
CA ASN A 876 0.14 -4.45 -27.23
C ASN A 876 0.80 -3.06 -27.47
N GLY A 877 1.54 -2.48 -26.52
CA GLY A 877 2.30 -1.26 -26.76
C GLY A 877 3.55 -1.52 -27.61
N PRO A 878 3.90 -0.70 -28.63
CA PRO A 878 5.15 -0.89 -29.36
C PRO A 878 6.33 -0.46 -28.48
N CYS A 879 7.06 -1.42 -27.91
CA CYS A 879 8.35 -1.16 -27.26
C CYS A 879 9.47 -1.07 -28.30
N ALA A 880 10.18 0.05 -28.32
CA ALA A 880 11.37 0.25 -29.13
C ALA A 880 12.63 0.21 -28.26
N GLY A 881 13.67 -0.50 -28.71
CA GLY A 881 15.01 -0.44 -28.11
C GLY A 881 15.36 -1.51 -27.07
N THR A 882 14.50 -2.49 -26.79
CA THR A 882 14.89 -3.65 -25.94
C THR A 882 16.00 -4.45 -26.62
N GLY A 883 17.12 -4.64 -25.92
CA GLY A 883 18.28 -5.39 -26.39
C GLY A 883 18.95 -6.14 -25.25
N TYR A 884 19.93 -6.99 -25.55
CA TYR A 884 20.64 -7.77 -24.55
C TYR A 884 22.13 -7.87 -24.85
N VAL A 885 22.93 -8.12 -23.82
CA VAL A 885 24.37 -8.39 -23.89
C VAL A 885 24.66 -9.65 -23.12
N GLN A 886 25.23 -10.66 -23.78
CA GLN A 886 25.71 -11.88 -23.13
C GLN A 886 26.96 -11.55 -22.29
N LEU A 887 26.98 -12.00 -21.05
CA LEU A 887 28.13 -11.80 -20.15
C LEU A 887 28.99 -13.06 -20.08
N PRO A 888 30.31 -12.92 -19.80
CA PRO A 888 31.16 -14.06 -19.48
C PRO A 888 30.58 -14.86 -18.32
N THR A 889 30.08 -16.07 -18.61
CA THR A 889 29.31 -16.89 -17.68
C THR A 889 30.00 -18.23 -17.42
N THR A 890 30.03 -18.66 -16.17
CA THR A 890 30.39 -20.03 -15.76
C THR A 890 29.15 -20.75 -15.27
N VAL A 891 28.85 -21.92 -15.83
CA VAL A 891 27.70 -22.75 -15.42
C VAL A 891 28.18 -23.94 -14.60
N ASN A 892 27.54 -24.18 -13.46
CA ASN A 892 27.68 -25.39 -12.66
C ASN A 892 26.38 -26.20 -12.74
N THR A 893 26.36 -27.21 -13.61
CA THR A 893 25.18 -28.08 -13.83
C THR A 893 24.91 -29.04 -12.67
N GLY A 894 25.87 -29.28 -11.79
CA GLY A 894 25.67 -30.09 -10.58
C GLY A 894 24.97 -29.33 -9.45
N GLY A 895 25.02 -27.99 -9.48
CA GLY A 895 24.35 -27.10 -8.54
C GLY A 895 23.26 -26.23 -9.16
N HIS A 896 23.03 -26.34 -10.47
CA HIS A 896 22.10 -25.51 -11.25
C HIS A 896 22.28 -24.01 -11.02
N THR A 897 23.52 -23.53 -11.21
CA THR A 897 23.86 -22.11 -11.06
C THR A 897 24.62 -21.57 -12.27
N ALA A 898 24.31 -20.35 -12.69
CA ALA A 898 25.05 -19.59 -13.70
C ALA A 898 25.66 -18.33 -13.08
N THR A 899 26.98 -18.13 -13.25
CA THR A 899 27.71 -17.01 -12.64
C THR A 899 28.31 -16.10 -13.69
N ALA A 900 27.87 -14.83 -13.73
CA ALA A 900 28.49 -13.77 -14.50
C ALA A 900 29.60 -13.10 -13.68
N THR A 901 30.79 -12.93 -14.27
CA THR A 901 31.91 -12.27 -13.58
C THR A 901 32.15 -10.84 -14.05
N GLY A 902 32.60 -9.98 -13.14
CA GLY A 902 33.00 -8.61 -13.47
C GLY A 902 31.84 -7.68 -13.90
N VAL A 903 30.66 -7.87 -13.34
CA VAL A 903 29.51 -6.97 -13.53
C VAL A 903 29.83 -5.61 -12.89
N THR A 904 29.73 -4.55 -13.69
CA THR A 904 30.00 -3.15 -13.28
C THR A 904 28.81 -2.22 -13.51
N SER A 905 27.67 -2.78 -13.95
CA SER A 905 26.46 -2.05 -14.31
C SER A 905 25.23 -2.65 -13.63
N PHE A 906 24.33 -1.79 -13.16
CA PHE A 906 23.00 -2.15 -12.66
C PHE A 906 22.02 -2.33 -13.83
N SER A 907 21.20 -3.38 -13.80
CA SER A 907 20.39 -3.82 -14.94
C SER A 907 19.44 -4.97 -14.58
N THR A 908 18.63 -5.39 -15.54
CA THR A 908 17.89 -6.65 -15.49
C THR A 908 18.74 -7.76 -16.10
N PHE A 909 18.87 -8.87 -15.39
CA PHE A 909 19.62 -10.06 -15.78
C PHE A 909 18.69 -11.25 -15.91
N ALA A 910 19.03 -12.17 -16.80
CA ALA A 910 18.37 -13.48 -16.85
C ALA A 910 19.32 -14.55 -17.34
N VAL A 911 19.00 -15.81 -17.01
CA VAL A 911 19.71 -16.97 -17.52
C VAL A 911 18.98 -17.48 -18.75
N VAL A 912 19.70 -17.56 -19.87
CA VAL A 912 19.14 -17.89 -21.19
C VAL A 912 20.12 -18.70 -22.01
N HIS A 913 19.61 -19.45 -22.98
CA HIS A 913 20.43 -20.10 -24.00
C HIS A 913 20.88 -19.07 -25.05
N PRO A 914 22.15 -19.05 -25.48
CA PRO A 914 22.68 -18.06 -26.42
C PRO A 914 21.97 -18.06 -27.78
N ASP A 915 21.45 -19.19 -28.24
CA ASP A 915 20.68 -19.27 -29.49
C ASP A 915 19.24 -18.74 -29.36
N ALA A 916 18.68 -18.73 -28.15
CA ALA A 916 17.33 -18.22 -27.88
C ALA A 916 17.30 -16.70 -28.06
N LEU A 917 18.38 -16.06 -27.59
CA LEU A 917 18.69 -14.67 -27.83
C LEU A 917 18.78 -14.33 -29.34
N ALA A 918 19.36 -15.22 -30.15
CA ALA A 918 19.44 -15.07 -31.60
C ALA A 918 18.14 -15.44 -32.36
N GLY A 919 17.08 -15.86 -31.64
CA GLY A 919 15.79 -16.25 -32.21
C GLY A 919 15.79 -17.61 -32.91
N GLY A 920 16.74 -18.49 -32.57
CA GLY A 920 16.98 -19.76 -33.27
C GLY A 920 17.22 -20.97 -32.36
N TYR A 921 16.93 -20.90 -31.05
CA TYR A 921 17.03 -22.08 -30.19
C TYR A 921 16.01 -23.14 -30.59
N GLU A 922 16.50 -24.32 -30.96
CA GLU A 922 15.67 -25.49 -31.23
C GLU A 922 15.89 -26.52 -30.12
N PRO A 923 14.82 -26.92 -29.39
CA PRO A 923 14.94 -27.93 -28.34
C PRO A 923 15.35 -29.29 -28.92
N PRO A 924 16.18 -30.08 -28.22
CA PRO A 924 16.52 -31.44 -28.63
C PRO A 924 15.26 -32.31 -28.83
N ALA A 925 15.20 -33.07 -29.93
CA ALA A 925 14.04 -33.91 -30.30
C ALA A 925 13.58 -34.94 -29.23
N LEU A 926 14.42 -35.20 -28.21
CA LEU A 926 14.15 -36.16 -27.13
C LEU A 926 13.34 -35.58 -25.96
N LEU A 927 13.12 -34.25 -25.89
CA LEU A 927 12.30 -33.59 -24.86
C LEU A 927 10.82 -33.43 -25.23
N ALA A 928 10.36 -34.13 -26.27
CA ALA A 928 8.94 -34.25 -26.65
C ALA A 928 8.02 -34.88 -25.57
N GLY A 929 8.49 -35.00 -24.32
CA GLY A 929 7.72 -35.39 -23.14
C GLY A 929 7.43 -34.25 -22.16
N ALA A 930 7.91 -33.03 -22.39
CA ALA A 930 7.62 -31.86 -21.54
C ALA A 930 6.69 -30.87 -22.26
N GLY A 931 5.38 -31.11 -22.19
CA GLY A 931 4.36 -30.10 -22.47
C GLY A 931 4.10 -29.76 -23.93
N ARG A 932 5.08 -29.40 -24.77
CA ARG A 932 4.84 -28.91 -26.14
C ARG A 932 4.79 -30.02 -27.19
N VAL A 933 3.65 -30.18 -27.86
CA VAL A 933 3.48 -31.11 -28.99
C VAL A 933 3.37 -30.33 -30.29
N ARG A 934 4.22 -30.66 -31.26
CA ARG A 934 4.03 -30.28 -32.67
C ARG A 934 2.95 -31.17 -33.28
N VAL A 935 1.82 -30.57 -33.60
CA VAL A 935 0.68 -31.24 -34.21
C VAL A 935 0.63 -30.88 -35.69
N LEU A 936 0.83 -31.89 -36.53
CA LEU A 936 0.62 -31.79 -37.96
C LEU A 936 -0.77 -31.22 -38.25
N GLY A 937 -0.84 -30.28 -39.18
CA GLY A 937 -2.00 -29.45 -39.44
C GLY A 937 -3.21 -30.19 -40.03
N GLY A 938 -3.06 -31.48 -40.33
CA GLY A 938 -4.13 -32.33 -40.85
C GLY A 938 -4.49 -32.02 -42.31
N GLY A 939 -3.65 -31.24 -42.98
CA GLY A 939 -3.68 -30.94 -44.41
C GLY A 939 -3.03 -32.05 -45.26
N SER A 940 -2.55 -31.71 -46.45
CA SER A 940 -1.86 -32.68 -47.32
C SER A 940 -0.47 -32.98 -46.77
N ALA A 941 -0.15 -34.25 -46.49
CA ALA A 941 1.16 -34.67 -45.96
C ALA A 941 2.37 -34.20 -46.81
N THR A 942 2.16 -33.89 -48.09
CA THR A 942 3.17 -33.32 -49.00
C THR A 942 3.35 -31.81 -48.90
N ARG A 943 2.60 -31.14 -48.01
CA ARG A 943 2.59 -29.67 -47.81
C ARG A 943 2.66 -29.27 -46.35
N ASP A 944 2.31 -30.17 -45.44
CA ASP A 944 2.25 -30.08 -43.95
C ASP A 944 3.62 -29.85 -43.26
N CYS A 945 4.64 -29.43 -44.01
CA CYS A 945 5.91 -28.93 -43.48
C CYS A 945 5.97 -27.40 -43.47
N ARG A 946 4.96 -26.70 -43.98
CA ARG A 946 4.98 -25.24 -44.11
C ARG A 946 4.35 -24.55 -42.92
N ALA A 947 3.30 -25.12 -42.34
CA ALA A 947 2.82 -24.76 -41.01
C ALA A 947 2.43 -25.99 -40.20
N GLN A 948 2.75 -25.95 -38.91
CA GLN A 948 2.36 -26.95 -37.92
C GLN A 948 1.88 -26.23 -36.67
N TRP A 949 0.87 -26.77 -36.00
CA TRP A 949 0.43 -26.23 -34.72
C TRP A 949 1.41 -26.62 -33.63
N VAL A 950 1.63 -25.73 -32.68
CA VAL A 950 2.35 -26.03 -31.44
C VAL A 950 1.46 -25.69 -30.29
N LEU A 951 1.31 -26.61 -29.35
CA LEU A 951 0.56 -26.34 -28.14
C LEU A 951 1.13 -27.08 -26.94
N ILE A 952 0.79 -26.60 -25.74
CA ILE A 952 1.04 -27.31 -24.49
C ILE A 952 -0.11 -28.30 -24.25
N ASN A 953 0.11 -29.60 -24.48
CA ASN A 953 -0.87 -30.66 -24.23
C ASN A 953 -0.19 -32.05 -24.26
N THR A 954 -0.61 -32.98 -23.40
CA THR A 954 -0.10 -34.35 -23.37
C THR A 954 -0.78 -35.31 -24.36
N THR A 955 -1.86 -34.87 -25.02
CA THR A 955 -2.62 -35.67 -26.00
C THR A 955 -1.96 -35.67 -27.39
N THR A 956 -1.65 -36.86 -27.90
CA THR A 956 -0.93 -37.03 -29.18
C THR A 956 -1.87 -37.20 -30.39
N ASP A 957 -3.17 -36.90 -30.26
CA ASP A 957 -4.11 -37.04 -31.37
C ASP A 957 -3.92 -35.92 -32.42
N VAL A 958 -3.57 -36.32 -33.63
CA VAL A 958 -3.22 -35.42 -34.73
C VAL A 958 -4.47 -34.63 -35.15
N GLY A 959 -4.46 -33.32 -34.90
CA GLY A 959 -5.53 -32.40 -35.27
C GLY A 959 -6.73 -32.36 -34.32
N ASN A 960 -6.76 -33.16 -33.24
CA ASN A 960 -7.71 -32.97 -32.13
C ASN A 960 -6.97 -32.99 -30.79
N GLN A 961 -7.17 -31.95 -30.00
CA GLN A 961 -6.51 -31.78 -28.71
C GLN A 961 -7.58 -31.73 -27.64
N VAL A 962 -7.44 -32.60 -26.65
CA VAL A 962 -8.40 -32.73 -25.55
C VAL A 962 -7.69 -32.31 -24.29
N CYS A 963 -8.40 -31.55 -23.46
CA CYS A 963 -7.93 -31.20 -22.12
C CYS A 963 -9.10 -31.30 -21.14
N GLN A 964 -8.78 -31.56 -19.87
CA GLN A 964 -9.73 -31.49 -18.79
C GLN A 964 -9.53 -30.18 -18.03
N ASP A 965 -10.63 -29.50 -17.72
CA ASP A 965 -10.67 -28.25 -16.96
C ASP A 965 -10.02 -28.45 -15.58
N GLY A 966 -8.96 -27.68 -15.29
CA GLY A 966 -8.10 -27.82 -14.11
C GLY A 966 -6.91 -28.78 -14.25
N ASP A 967 -6.67 -29.40 -15.42
CA ASP A 967 -5.51 -30.29 -15.63
C ASP A 967 -4.23 -29.51 -15.92
N VAL A 968 -3.31 -29.49 -14.96
CA VAL A 968 -1.98 -28.84 -15.03
C VAL A 968 -1.15 -29.18 -16.28
N SER A 969 -1.44 -30.29 -16.96
CA SER A 969 -0.65 -30.77 -18.10
C SER A 969 -1.12 -30.24 -19.46
N CYS A 970 -2.30 -29.64 -19.54
CA CYS A 970 -2.88 -29.15 -20.79
C CYS A 970 -3.74 -27.89 -20.64
N ASP A 971 -4.18 -27.57 -19.43
CA ASP A 971 -4.97 -26.41 -19.10
C ASP A 971 -4.04 -25.30 -18.60
N GLY A 972 -3.96 -24.22 -19.37
CA GLY A 972 -2.95 -23.19 -19.23
C GLY A 972 -3.08 -22.32 -17.99
N ASP A 973 -4.21 -22.39 -17.28
CA ASP A 973 -4.41 -21.77 -15.96
C ASP A 973 -4.45 -22.80 -14.82
N ALA A 974 -4.60 -24.09 -15.13
CA ALA A 974 -4.74 -25.19 -14.18
C ALA A 974 -5.83 -24.99 -13.11
N VAL A 975 -6.85 -24.17 -13.39
CA VAL A 975 -7.95 -23.91 -12.47
C VAL A 975 -9.22 -24.58 -13.01
N PRO A 976 -9.97 -25.34 -12.20
CA PRO A 976 -11.27 -25.89 -12.61
C PRO A 976 -12.32 -24.76 -12.64
N ASP A 977 -12.25 -23.89 -13.63
CA ASP A 977 -13.04 -22.65 -13.74
C ASP A 977 -14.20 -22.73 -14.74
N GLY A 978 -14.44 -23.93 -15.28
CA GLY A 978 -15.45 -24.18 -16.29
C GLY A 978 -14.94 -23.97 -17.71
N ALA A 979 -13.63 -23.80 -17.93
CA ALA A 979 -13.04 -23.62 -19.25
C ALA A 979 -11.58 -24.07 -19.27
N CYS A 980 -11.12 -24.58 -20.41
CA CYS A 980 -9.69 -24.90 -20.57
C CYS A 980 -9.01 -23.80 -21.39
N THR A 981 -7.87 -23.32 -20.93
CA THR A 981 -6.99 -22.36 -21.61
C THR A 981 -5.91 -23.10 -22.40
N PHE A 982 -6.09 -23.25 -23.72
CA PHE A 982 -5.06 -23.88 -24.56
C PHE A 982 -4.00 -22.86 -24.99
N LYS A 983 -2.73 -23.12 -24.67
CA LYS A 983 -1.58 -22.32 -25.12
C LYS A 983 -1.19 -22.76 -26.54
N LEU A 984 -1.54 -21.97 -27.58
CA LEU A 984 -1.45 -22.36 -29.00
C LEU A 984 -0.59 -21.40 -29.84
N GLY A 985 0.30 -21.94 -30.66
CA GLY A 985 1.10 -21.20 -31.64
C GLY A 985 1.25 -21.95 -32.97
N VAL A 986 2.04 -21.38 -33.88
CA VAL A 986 2.31 -21.96 -35.21
C VAL A 986 3.82 -22.00 -35.46
N CYS A 987 4.34 -23.15 -35.85
CA CYS A 987 5.68 -23.30 -36.40
C CYS A 987 5.63 -23.36 -37.92
N PHE A 988 6.44 -22.53 -38.56
CA PHE A 988 6.63 -22.50 -40.00
C PHE A 988 7.83 -23.34 -40.41
N ASN A 989 7.74 -23.92 -41.60
CA ASN A 989 8.86 -24.58 -42.28
C ASN A 989 9.52 -25.71 -41.47
N ALA A 990 8.76 -26.40 -40.61
CA ALA A 990 9.23 -27.54 -39.84
C ALA A 990 9.21 -28.81 -40.69
N ASP A 991 10.34 -29.53 -40.77
CA ASP A 991 10.46 -30.73 -41.60
C ASP A 991 9.43 -31.81 -41.22
N SER A 992 8.84 -32.43 -42.24
CA SER A 992 7.89 -33.55 -42.11
C SER A 992 8.30 -34.69 -43.05
N PRO A 993 8.06 -35.98 -42.74
CA PRO A 993 8.59 -37.11 -43.50
C PRO A 993 8.27 -37.13 -45.01
N SER A 994 7.27 -36.38 -45.46
CA SER A 994 6.79 -36.33 -46.85
C SER A 994 6.87 -34.93 -47.50
N CYS A 995 7.50 -33.95 -46.84
CA CYS A 995 7.52 -32.55 -47.27
C CYS A 995 8.84 -31.89 -46.84
N THR A 996 9.52 -31.24 -47.79
CA THR A 996 10.74 -30.45 -47.51
C THR A 996 10.35 -28.98 -47.43
N ALA A 997 10.73 -28.35 -46.32
CA ALA A 997 10.37 -26.97 -46.05
C ALA A 997 11.04 -25.97 -47.02
N ASP A 998 10.36 -24.86 -47.27
CA ASP A 998 10.80 -23.75 -48.15
C ASP A 998 10.20 -22.44 -47.57
N THR A 999 10.45 -21.28 -48.17
CA THR A 999 10.07 -19.97 -47.62
C THR A 999 8.56 -19.78 -47.43
N THR A 1000 8.15 -19.16 -46.31
CA THR A 1000 6.77 -18.76 -46.02
C THR A 1000 6.64 -17.23 -46.05
N VAL A 1001 5.69 -16.71 -46.84
CA VAL A 1001 5.51 -15.26 -47.08
C VAL A 1001 4.29 -14.67 -46.38
N SER A 1002 3.28 -15.48 -46.07
CA SER A 1002 2.10 -15.02 -45.32
C SER A 1002 1.40 -16.17 -44.61
N TYR A 1003 0.65 -15.84 -43.57
CA TYR A 1003 -0.27 -16.76 -42.91
C TYR A 1003 -1.67 -16.14 -42.80
N GLU A 1004 -2.69 -16.88 -43.20
CA GLU A 1004 -4.09 -16.49 -43.06
C GLU A 1004 -4.77 -17.30 -41.95
N LEU A 1005 -5.26 -16.62 -40.91
CA LEU A 1005 -6.12 -17.23 -39.89
C LEU A 1005 -7.56 -17.26 -40.42
N ASN A 1006 -7.96 -18.39 -41.00
CA ASN A 1006 -9.27 -18.56 -41.63
C ASN A 1006 -10.42 -18.64 -40.60
N ARG A 1007 -10.15 -19.20 -39.41
CA ARG A 1007 -11.12 -19.30 -38.32
C ARG A 1007 -10.40 -19.51 -36.98
N PRO A 1008 -10.80 -18.84 -35.89
CA PRO A 1008 -11.74 -17.72 -35.83
C PRO A 1008 -11.15 -16.44 -36.47
N THR A 1009 -11.99 -15.47 -36.80
CA THR A 1009 -11.57 -14.14 -37.29
C THR A 1009 -11.84 -13.08 -36.22
N THR A 1010 -11.20 -11.92 -36.32
CA THR A 1010 -11.40 -10.79 -35.39
C THR A 1010 -12.82 -10.20 -35.42
N SER A 1011 -13.62 -10.58 -36.43
CA SER A 1011 -15.03 -10.22 -36.61
C SER A 1011 -16.03 -11.31 -36.18
N HIS A 1012 -15.57 -12.35 -35.48
CA HIS A 1012 -16.44 -13.47 -35.05
C HIS A 1012 -17.52 -13.02 -34.04
N GLY A 1013 -18.72 -13.61 -34.10
CA GLY A 1013 -19.84 -13.24 -33.21
C GLY A 1013 -19.72 -13.72 -31.75
N ASP A 1014 -18.66 -14.47 -31.43
CA ASP A 1014 -18.39 -15.03 -30.09
C ASP A 1014 -17.17 -14.33 -29.49
N ALA A 1015 -17.26 -13.89 -28.23
CA ALA A 1015 -16.22 -13.07 -27.60
C ALA A 1015 -14.90 -13.84 -27.39
N LEU A 1016 -14.99 -15.10 -26.96
CA LEU A 1016 -13.81 -15.96 -26.79
C LEU A 1016 -13.13 -16.25 -28.12
N ALA A 1017 -13.90 -16.53 -29.17
CA ALA A 1017 -13.37 -16.71 -30.52
C ALA A 1017 -12.69 -15.45 -31.08
N ARG A 1018 -13.21 -14.24 -30.79
CA ARG A 1018 -12.54 -12.98 -31.16
C ARG A 1018 -11.24 -12.80 -30.40
N SER A 1019 -11.24 -13.05 -29.09
CA SER A 1019 -10.05 -12.97 -28.25
C SER A 1019 -8.96 -13.92 -28.75
N ALA A 1020 -9.31 -15.18 -29.04
CA ALA A 1020 -8.40 -16.16 -29.60
C ALA A 1020 -7.84 -15.74 -30.98
N ALA A 1021 -8.68 -15.16 -31.84
CA ALA A 1021 -8.23 -14.66 -33.14
C ALA A 1021 -7.21 -13.52 -32.99
N SER A 1022 -7.49 -12.55 -32.13
CA SER A 1022 -6.57 -11.43 -31.86
C SER A 1022 -5.25 -11.90 -31.26
N ALA A 1023 -5.29 -12.83 -30.30
CA ALA A 1023 -4.10 -13.37 -29.66
C ALA A 1023 -3.20 -14.14 -30.65
N LEU A 1024 -3.79 -15.02 -31.47
CA LEU A 1024 -3.05 -15.77 -32.49
C LEU A 1024 -2.45 -14.85 -33.57
N LEU A 1025 -3.19 -13.83 -34.02
CA LEU A 1025 -2.68 -12.86 -34.98
C LEU A 1025 -1.55 -12.01 -34.39
N GLY A 1026 -1.64 -11.62 -33.12
CA GLY A 1026 -0.56 -10.92 -32.41
C GLY A 1026 0.72 -11.78 -32.33
N ALA A 1027 0.59 -13.06 -31.98
CA ALA A 1027 1.71 -14.00 -31.96
C ALA A 1027 2.38 -14.15 -33.34
N LEU A 1028 1.59 -14.15 -34.42
CA LEU A 1028 2.08 -14.18 -35.80
C LEU A 1028 2.76 -12.87 -36.21
N GLN A 1029 2.25 -11.71 -35.79
CA GLN A 1029 2.88 -10.41 -36.04
C GLN A 1029 4.26 -10.29 -35.38
N GLY A 1030 4.45 -10.93 -34.22
CA GLY A 1030 5.72 -11.00 -33.49
C GLY A 1030 6.88 -11.56 -34.32
N LEU A 1031 6.62 -12.29 -35.40
CA LEU A 1031 7.64 -12.77 -36.34
C LEU A 1031 8.08 -11.73 -37.38
N GLY A 1032 7.64 -10.47 -37.25
CA GLY A 1032 7.98 -9.39 -38.18
C GLY A 1032 7.01 -9.27 -39.37
N GLY A 1033 5.70 -9.42 -39.10
CA GLY A 1033 4.65 -9.36 -40.11
C GLY A 1033 3.62 -8.25 -39.89
N THR A 1034 2.92 -7.87 -40.95
CA THR A 1034 1.84 -6.86 -40.94
C THR A 1034 0.49 -7.53 -41.15
N VAL A 1035 -0.50 -7.19 -40.32
CA VAL A 1035 -1.87 -7.70 -40.46
C VAL A 1035 -2.62 -6.89 -41.51
N GLY A 1036 -3.38 -7.58 -42.36
CA GLY A 1036 -4.26 -7.00 -43.35
C GLY A 1036 -5.31 -7.98 -43.84
N GLY A 1037 -5.81 -7.75 -45.06
CA GLY A 1037 -6.95 -8.47 -45.64
C GLY A 1037 -8.29 -7.90 -45.20
N THR A 1038 -9.36 -8.29 -45.91
CA THR A 1038 -10.73 -7.74 -45.72
C THR A 1038 -11.28 -7.98 -44.30
N HIS A 1039 -10.79 -9.00 -43.60
CA HIS A 1039 -11.20 -9.36 -42.25
C HIS A 1039 -10.08 -9.21 -41.21
N GLN A 1040 -9.00 -8.48 -41.52
CA GLN A 1040 -7.83 -8.31 -40.64
C GLN A 1040 -7.29 -9.66 -40.14
N ASN A 1041 -7.22 -10.66 -41.02
CA ASN A 1041 -6.95 -12.06 -40.70
C ASN A 1041 -5.74 -12.63 -41.44
N VAL A 1042 -5.03 -11.82 -42.22
CA VAL A 1042 -3.85 -12.23 -42.99
C VAL A 1042 -2.63 -11.49 -42.45
N VAL A 1043 -1.60 -12.23 -42.03
CA VAL A 1043 -0.29 -11.69 -41.67
C VAL A 1043 0.65 -11.87 -42.85
N THR A 1044 1.16 -10.76 -43.38
CA THR A 1044 2.19 -10.77 -44.43
C THR A 1044 3.54 -10.44 -43.80
N PHE A 1045 4.50 -11.36 -43.91
CA PHE A 1045 5.82 -11.20 -43.29
C PHE A 1045 6.67 -10.22 -44.10
N THR A 1046 7.26 -9.22 -43.44
CA THR A 1046 8.06 -8.18 -44.10
C THR A 1046 9.31 -8.76 -44.78
N SER A 1047 9.86 -9.82 -44.19
CA SER A 1047 10.86 -10.70 -44.81
C SER A 1047 10.29 -12.13 -44.85
N PRO A 1048 10.40 -12.86 -45.97
CA PRO A 1048 9.98 -14.25 -46.02
C PRO A 1048 10.64 -15.07 -44.91
N LEU A 1049 9.85 -15.86 -44.19
CA LEU A 1049 10.36 -16.74 -43.13
C LEU A 1049 11.15 -17.88 -43.78
N MET A 1050 12.41 -18.01 -43.38
CA MET A 1050 13.33 -19.09 -43.80
C MET A 1050 13.74 -19.92 -42.59
N GLY A 1051 13.97 -21.21 -42.78
CA GLY A 1051 14.20 -22.16 -41.68
C GLY A 1051 12.98 -22.31 -40.78
N ILE A 1052 13.09 -23.17 -39.77
CA ILE A 1052 12.01 -23.39 -38.80
C ILE A 1052 11.82 -22.12 -37.98
N ARG A 1053 10.59 -21.60 -37.91
CA ARG A 1053 10.25 -20.39 -37.15
C ARG A 1053 8.92 -20.55 -36.45
N CYS A 1054 8.88 -20.40 -35.13
CA CYS A 1054 7.67 -20.59 -34.34
C CYS A 1054 7.21 -19.29 -33.70
N THR A 1055 5.90 -19.08 -33.62
CA THR A 1055 5.32 -17.96 -32.86
C THR A 1055 5.47 -18.20 -31.35
N SER A 1056 5.28 -17.15 -30.54
CA SER A 1056 4.88 -17.33 -29.14
C SER A 1056 3.54 -18.11 -29.07
N LEU A 1057 3.24 -18.67 -27.89
CA LEU A 1057 1.95 -19.32 -27.66
C LEU A 1057 0.91 -18.27 -27.25
N ALA A 1058 -0.26 -18.36 -27.84
CA ALA A 1058 -1.42 -17.51 -27.57
C ALA A 1058 -2.48 -18.27 -26.78
N ASP A 1059 -3.17 -17.58 -25.88
CA ASP A 1059 -4.24 -18.18 -25.08
C ASP A 1059 -5.51 -18.35 -25.91
N VAL A 1060 -5.94 -19.61 -26.02
CA VAL A 1060 -7.18 -20.00 -26.69
C VAL A 1060 -8.08 -20.68 -25.68
N ARG A 1061 -8.94 -19.88 -25.04
CA ARG A 1061 -9.88 -20.37 -24.02
C ARG A 1061 -11.08 -21.06 -24.65
N VAL A 1062 -11.44 -22.23 -24.13
CA VAL A 1062 -12.56 -23.07 -24.58
C VAL A 1062 -13.46 -23.39 -23.40
N ALA A 1063 -14.55 -22.63 -23.26
CA ALA A 1063 -15.52 -22.82 -22.19
C ALA A 1063 -16.32 -24.12 -22.32
N THR A 1064 -16.48 -24.83 -21.20
CA THR A 1064 -17.43 -25.94 -21.04
C THR A 1064 -18.87 -25.42 -21.06
N ARG A 1065 -19.85 -26.34 -21.12
CA ARG A 1065 -21.27 -26.02 -21.04
C ARG A 1065 -21.91 -26.79 -19.89
N GLY A 1066 -21.56 -26.39 -18.66
CA GLY A 1066 -21.86 -27.16 -17.45
C GLY A 1066 -21.18 -28.52 -17.53
N VAL A 1067 -21.93 -29.62 -17.34
CA VAL A 1067 -21.41 -31.00 -17.42
C VAL A 1067 -21.06 -31.48 -18.85
N ARG A 1068 -21.07 -30.60 -19.85
CA ARG A 1068 -20.77 -30.95 -21.25
C ARG A 1068 -19.49 -30.29 -21.72
N SER A 1069 -18.72 -31.02 -22.52
CA SER A 1069 -17.47 -30.55 -23.10
C SER A 1069 -17.64 -29.32 -23.99
N GLY A 1070 -16.74 -28.35 -23.83
CA GLY A 1070 -16.52 -27.24 -24.74
C GLY A 1070 -15.78 -27.66 -26.01
N ARG A 1071 -16.01 -26.98 -27.13
CA ARG A 1071 -15.29 -27.25 -28.39
C ARG A 1071 -14.98 -25.98 -29.16
N SER A 1072 -13.75 -25.88 -29.67
CA SER A 1072 -13.33 -24.83 -30.61
C SER A 1072 -12.62 -25.45 -31.82
N THR A 1073 -12.58 -24.73 -32.94
CA THR A 1073 -11.86 -25.16 -34.15
C THR A 1073 -11.10 -24.00 -34.74
N ILE A 1074 -9.79 -24.18 -34.83
CA ILE A 1074 -8.86 -23.22 -35.42
C ILE A 1074 -8.51 -23.71 -36.83
N ARG A 1075 -8.48 -22.79 -37.79
CA ARG A 1075 -8.07 -23.04 -39.18
C ARG A 1075 -7.14 -21.94 -39.63
N GLY A 1076 -6.00 -22.32 -40.19
CA GLY A 1076 -5.05 -21.39 -40.74
C GLY A 1076 -4.43 -21.89 -42.03
N SER A 1077 -3.86 -20.99 -42.82
CA SER A 1077 -3.23 -21.33 -44.08
C SER A 1077 -1.91 -20.59 -44.25
N ALA A 1078 -0.80 -21.32 -44.36
CA ALA A 1078 0.49 -20.76 -44.71
C ALA A 1078 0.66 -20.70 -46.24
N ARG A 1079 1.21 -19.59 -46.73
CA ARG A 1079 1.53 -19.39 -48.14
C ARG A 1079 3.02 -19.29 -48.34
N SER A 1080 3.54 -20.06 -49.29
CA SER A 1080 4.96 -20.03 -49.66
C SER A 1080 5.29 -19.02 -50.74
N GLY A 1081 6.59 -18.74 -50.92
CA GLY A 1081 7.10 -17.80 -51.93
C GLY A 1081 6.76 -18.17 -53.38
N ASP A 1082 6.58 -19.47 -53.66
CA ASP A 1082 6.12 -20.01 -54.96
C ASP A 1082 4.58 -20.06 -55.10
N GLY A 1083 3.84 -19.60 -54.08
CA GLY A 1083 2.38 -19.46 -54.09
C GLY A 1083 1.59 -20.70 -53.66
N VAL A 1084 2.26 -21.77 -53.20
CA VAL A 1084 1.60 -22.97 -52.66
C VAL A 1084 0.97 -22.66 -51.29
N LEU A 1085 -0.22 -23.20 -51.06
CA LEU A 1085 -0.93 -23.09 -49.78
C LEU A 1085 -0.87 -24.40 -49.01
N ASP A 1086 -0.45 -24.29 -47.76
CA ASP A 1086 -0.69 -25.28 -46.72
C ASP A 1086 -1.92 -24.84 -45.92
N SER A 1087 -2.74 -25.78 -45.46
CA SER A 1087 -4.02 -25.43 -44.85
C SER A 1087 -4.38 -26.41 -43.76
N ASP A 1088 -4.38 -25.87 -42.55
CA ASP A 1088 -4.35 -26.64 -41.33
C ASP A 1088 -5.62 -26.44 -40.53
N ARG A 1089 -5.99 -27.47 -39.77
CA ARG A 1089 -7.14 -27.46 -38.89
C ARG A 1089 -6.83 -28.17 -37.59
N LEU A 1090 -7.00 -27.44 -36.49
CA LEU A 1090 -6.92 -27.94 -35.13
C LEU A 1090 -8.29 -27.89 -34.46
N ARG A 1091 -8.70 -28.98 -33.80
CA ARG A 1091 -9.88 -29.01 -32.94
C ARG A 1091 -9.46 -29.05 -31.49
N LEU A 1092 -10.03 -28.17 -30.69
CA LEU A 1092 -9.82 -28.12 -29.24
C LEU A 1092 -11.08 -28.59 -28.54
N ARG A 1093 -10.94 -29.44 -27.53
CA ARG A 1093 -12.05 -29.92 -26.70
C ARG A 1093 -11.67 -29.80 -25.24
N CYS A 1094 -12.46 -29.07 -24.48
CA CYS A 1094 -12.35 -28.99 -23.03
C CYS A 1094 -13.41 -29.88 -22.39
N ASP A 1095 -13.01 -30.87 -21.62
CA ASP A 1095 -13.89 -31.69 -20.80
C ASP A 1095 -14.04 -31.06 -19.40
N PRO A 1096 -15.24 -31.10 -18.77
CA PRO A 1096 -15.44 -30.52 -17.44
C PRO A 1096 -14.54 -31.18 -16.38
N ALA A 1097 -14.21 -30.43 -15.33
CA ALA A 1097 -13.53 -30.95 -14.15
C ALA A 1097 -14.29 -32.19 -13.58
N SER A 1098 -13.55 -33.19 -13.11
CA SER A 1098 -14.10 -34.47 -12.62
C SER A 1098 -14.71 -34.38 -11.23
#